data_AF-A0A6I7NQZ4-F1
#
_entry.id   AF-A0A6I7NQZ4-F1
#
_cell.length_a   1.000
_cell.length_b   1.000
_cell.length_c   1.000
_cell.angle_alpha   90.00
_cell.angle_beta   90.00
_cell.angle_gamma   90.00
#
_symmetry.space_group_name_H-M   'P 1'
#
loop_
_entity.id
_entity.type
_entity.pdbx_description
1 polymer ?
#
loop_
_entity_poly.entity_id
_entity_poly.type
_entity_poly.pdbx_seq_one_letter_code
_entity_poly.pdbx_strand_id
1 'polypeptide(L)'
;MTYRFSGSSGIFVVSLLFLFFDGLVAVQAQIPVLRSAEHPVNRNTPINSSVNPVEGTLQILAIMVEFQPDENRFTSGNGTFGPGSIPYLENPGSNIDPLPHNREYFEAHLEFVKNYFERMSQGKLNIEYHVLPDIFRLPFQMQEYSPIGVDPELTPLASLAQDSWSLVAQKGSLPETLNPQTDTAFIIFHAGVGRDIQLTGTTLDKTPQDIPSVYLGKQAFRNLLSDPSFSGFEIDNGNLLVENTLILPRTLTRSGEDITGNRFVLPLSINGMATAQIGSHLGLPDLFNTKTGESGIGRFGLMDGAGIFAYNGLFPPGLSAWERTFLGWAEPFDVSFDNDLIQLPAISLNGSKHIAKVELSSDEYFLIENRHRDPYDEGLTLTIRRTDGSLTQQRFTNRDTEFVNQRSGFDRLLEPGVVVDVSNYDFALPGGLDDSGENERLLNGGILIWHIDESVIRQKLGREGINNNPERRAVNLREADGAQDIGRPASVGLFQNETNGSPFDFWWSGNNATVISPSGEITLYQNRFGPNTIPDNRSNSGAVSFFEIFDFSDNLPTASFRIHQVNPYSHLYQVIHSRNDLRVATFTEFADQYYRRYPLAIQPYLSKTENWVVIPGNNGIHIYNPDSDFLSDVLQTGYHIQQPFISSQNGFFTLAEKPTADKQEIYVTGYKWSEDLVHELWKFTAPAPNGFVSSSEQNILDIDGTNVRFDILELNNLFLLKPSWFSGINNGYQSRIEDNSLVLQFPGGVQTFPIIEDLQNIRIHTGIIKNGNNDITFYLLLDNKLSLYTSDTGYTEELILSENSLIDWPAIADFNKDGSPDILFIDLDANSLIAKNKYGAMLPNFPLRPPKDVRFIGTPIIADLNGDGFYELLITGLDQFSMNIYAYTQSGKIADGFPLYVGSVSDMENQPVHPLITNEYLVAVSHEGDLKVWLFPNISETAWASRYGNQTNNKVSAFIKAITPQLPVFTLLNKEETYNWPNPAGDETFIRFETDTPADVRIRITTMSGRLIYDVTTKSRGGLPEEIRLDTSAWASGGYIALIEAKANSKTEQKIVKIAIVK
;
A
#
# COMPACT_ATOMS: atom_id res chain seq x y z
N MET A 1 4.65 11.55 36.35
CA MET A 1 3.55 11.62 37.35
C MET A 1 3.90 12.71 38.36
N THR A 2 3.00 13.68 38.59
CA THR A 2 3.11 14.82 39.55
C THR A 2 4.52 15.41 39.76
N TYR A 3 4.75 16.57 39.15
CA TYR A 3 5.90 17.44 39.41
C TYR A 3 6.23 17.52 40.91
N ARG A 4 7.45 17.12 41.29
CA ARG A 4 8.02 17.46 42.59
C ARG A 4 9.19 18.41 42.41
N PHE A 5 8.91 19.68 42.69
CA PHE A 5 9.90 20.57 43.31
C PHE A 5 10.51 19.90 44.53
N SER A 6 11.83 20.02 44.69
CA SER A 6 12.55 19.55 45.87
C SER A 6 12.11 20.31 47.13
N GLY A 7 11.73 19.60 48.20
CA GLY A 7 11.60 20.20 49.53
C GLY A 7 10.80 19.42 50.58
N SER A 8 11.50 18.60 51.38
CA SER A 8 11.17 18.12 52.74
C SER A 8 10.00 17.14 52.99
N SER A 9 10.39 15.91 53.39
CA SER A 9 9.86 15.00 54.42
C SER A 9 8.38 15.02 54.85
N GLY A 10 7.71 13.85 54.71
CA GLY A 10 6.69 13.39 55.68
C GLY A 10 5.41 12.76 55.13
N ILE A 11 5.36 11.41 55.15
CA ILE A 11 4.21 10.51 55.42
C ILE A 11 2.95 10.57 54.52
N PHE A 12 2.64 9.42 53.93
CA PHE A 12 1.40 9.03 53.24
C PHE A 12 0.14 9.18 54.11
N VAL A 13 -0.91 9.83 53.59
CA VAL A 13 -2.33 9.44 53.79
C VAL A 13 -3.13 9.78 52.53
N VAL A 14 -3.78 8.76 51.96
CA VAL A 14 -4.79 8.83 50.90
C VAL A 14 -6.07 9.43 51.49
N SER A 15 -6.59 10.53 50.95
CA SER A 15 -8.02 10.89 50.93
C SER A 15 -8.30 12.18 50.16
N LEU A 16 -9.43 12.17 49.44
CA LEU A 16 -10.13 13.27 48.77
C LEU A 16 -9.73 14.69 49.20
N LEU A 17 -9.33 15.52 48.23
CA LEU A 17 -9.51 16.97 48.26
C LEU A 17 -9.53 17.52 46.83
N PHE A 18 -10.75 17.66 46.30
CA PHE A 18 -11.08 18.75 45.38
C PHE A 18 -10.88 20.05 46.15
N LEU A 19 -10.00 20.94 45.65
CA LEU A 19 -10.10 22.41 45.63
C LEU A 19 -8.71 23.09 45.66
N PHE A 20 -8.64 24.17 44.87
CA PHE A 20 -7.61 25.21 44.78
C PHE A 20 -6.33 24.89 44.02
N PHE A 21 -6.37 25.14 42.71
CA PHE A 21 -5.36 25.96 42.03
C PHE A 21 -6.06 26.84 40.99
N ASP A 22 -6.03 28.15 41.22
CA ASP A 22 -6.41 29.18 40.25
C ASP A 22 -5.40 29.12 39.08
N GLY A 23 -5.90 28.67 37.94
CA GLY A 23 -5.16 28.55 36.71
C GLY A 23 -6.08 27.98 35.65
N LEU A 24 -6.69 28.86 34.86
CA LEU A 24 -7.39 28.51 33.63
C LEU A 24 -6.42 27.74 32.72
N VAL A 25 -6.41 26.42 32.83
CA VAL A 25 -5.91 25.55 31.77
C VAL A 25 -6.92 25.70 30.65
N ALA A 26 -6.63 26.57 29.69
CA ALA A 26 -7.32 26.57 28.42
C ALA A 26 -7.09 25.17 27.81
N VAL A 27 -8.14 24.35 27.82
CA VAL A 27 -8.19 23.12 27.05
C VAL A 27 -8.02 23.55 25.60
N GLN A 28 -6.85 23.30 25.02
CA GLN A 28 -6.60 23.50 23.60
C GLN A 28 -7.39 22.37 22.92
N ALA A 29 -8.65 22.68 22.59
CA ALA A 29 -9.55 21.71 21.98
C ALA A 29 -8.88 21.14 20.73
N GLN A 30 -8.80 19.81 20.65
CA GLN A 30 -8.61 19.15 19.36
C GLN A 30 -9.69 19.68 18.42
N ILE A 31 -9.26 20.27 17.31
CA ILE A 31 -10.11 20.73 16.21
C ILE A 31 -9.95 19.70 15.08
N PRO A 32 -10.68 18.58 15.08
CA PRO A 32 -10.81 17.77 13.90
C PRO A 32 -11.64 18.53 12.86
N VAL A 33 -11.13 18.55 11.64
CA VAL A 33 -11.69 19.28 10.50
C VAL A 33 -12.73 18.43 9.79
N LEU A 34 -13.84 19.04 9.43
CA LEU A 34 -14.92 18.38 8.70
C LEU A 34 -14.73 18.55 7.18
N ARG A 35 -14.45 17.42 6.52
CA ARG A 35 -14.58 17.02 5.09
C ARG A 35 -14.39 18.08 3.99
N SER A 36 -13.49 17.80 3.04
CA SER A 36 -13.72 18.12 1.61
C SER A 36 -14.51 16.98 0.93
N ALA A 37 -15.30 17.28 -0.12
CA ALA A 37 -16.28 16.35 -0.70
C ALA A 37 -15.91 15.73 -2.05
N GLU A 38 -14.62 15.74 -2.42
CA GLU A 38 -13.94 15.08 -3.56
C GLU A 38 -12.97 16.03 -4.26
N HIS A 39 -11.83 15.51 -4.72
CA HIS A 39 -10.78 16.26 -5.44
C HIS A 39 -10.99 16.24 -6.96
N PRO A 40 -10.63 17.30 -7.69
CA PRO A 40 -10.89 17.45 -9.13
C PRO A 40 -9.99 16.60 -10.06
N VAL A 41 -9.33 15.54 -9.57
CA VAL A 41 -8.38 14.78 -10.38
C VAL A 41 -9.10 13.87 -11.39
N ASN A 42 -8.70 14.03 -12.66
CA ASN A 42 -9.23 13.27 -13.78
C ASN A 42 -8.79 11.79 -13.68
N ARG A 43 -9.76 10.86 -13.77
CA ARG A 43 -9.64 9.44 -13.35
C ARG A 43 -8.70 8.56 -14.19
N ASN A 44 -8.05 9.09 -15.23
CA ASN A 44 -7.41 8.28 -16.28
C ASN A 44 -5.92 8.57 -16.50
N THR A 45 -5.26 9.35 -15.66
CA THR A 45 -3.82 9.62 -15.82
C THR A 45 -3.03 8.78 -14.82
N PRO A 46 -2.17 7.84 -15.26
CA PRO A 46 -1.14 7.27 -14.41
C PRO A 46 -0.33 8.42 -13.79
N ILE A 47 -0.14 8.44 -12.47
CA ILE A 47 0.66 9.46 -11.77
C ILE A 47 2.14 9.37 -12.21
N ASN A 48 2.55 8.24 -12.80
CA ASN A 48 3.85 8.04 -13.46
C ASN A 48 3.91 8.69 -14.85
N SER A 49 3.73 10.02 -14.91
CA SER A 49 4.32 10.96 -15.87
C SER A 49 3.48 12.24 -15.92
N SER A 50 4.05 13.34 -15.42
CA SER A 50 3.58 14.73 -15.61
C SER A 50 2.10 14.98 -15.27
N VAL A 51 1.79 15.22 -13.99
CA VAL A 51 0.74 16.20 -13.69
C VAL A 51 1.24 17.51 -14.30
N ASN A 52 0.47 18.09 -15.23
CA ASN A 52 0.84 19.41 -15.75
C ASN A 52 0.99 20.36 -14.56
N PRO A 53 2.11 21.08 -14.45
CA PRO A 53 2.32 21.98 -13.33
C PRO A 53 1.15 22.96 -13.23
N VAL A 54 0.69 23.23 -12.02
CA VAL A 54 -0.37 24.21 -11.78
C VAL A 54 0.25 25.59 -11.98
N GLU A 55 0.03 26.20 -13.14
CA GLU A 55 0.63 27.48 -13.54
C GLU A 55 -0.37 28.40 -14.25
N GLY A 56 0.00 29.68 -14.37
CA GLY A 56 -0.82 30.69 -15.03
C GLY A 56 -1.65 31.52 -14.05
N THR A 57 -2.89 31.83 -14.41
CA THR A 57 -3.80 32.65 -13.60
C THR A 57 -4.99 31.82 -13.12
N LEU A 58 -5.24 31.84 -11.81
CA LEU A 58 -6.50 31.41 -11.22
C LEU A 58 -7.39 32.64 -10.96
N GLN A 59 -8.61 32.63 -11.50
CA GLN A 59 -9.63 33.62 -11.15
C GLN A 59 -10.47 33.12 -9.98
N ILE A 60 -10.80 34.01 -9.04
CA ILE A 60 -11.71 33.73 -7.93
C ILE A 60 -12.93 34.64 -8.07
N LEU A 61 -14.12 34.05 -8.21
CA LEU A 61 -15.39 34.77 -8.15
C LEU A 61 -16.13 34.41 -6.87
N ALA A 62 -16.26 35.39 -5.98
CA ALA A 62 -16.91 35.20 -4.69
C ALA A 62 -18.23 35.99 -4.59
N ILE A 63 -19.20 35.41 -3.88
CA ILE A 63 -20.47 36.04 -3.55
C ILE A 63 -20.74 35.96 -2.05
N MET A 64 -21.53 36.89 -1.52
CA MET A 64 -22.05 36.83 -0.16
C MET A 64 -23.50 36.36 -0.17
N VAL A 65 -23.84 35.36 0.65
CA VAL A 65 -25.20 34.82 0.75
C VAL A 65 -25.70 34.86 2.18
N GLU A 66 -26.98 35.17 2.35
CA GLU A 66 -27.66 35.11 3.64
C GLU A 66 -28.94 34.30 3.55
N PHE A 67 -29.45 33.89 4.70
CA PHE A 67 -30.63 33.03 4.81
C PHE A 67 -31.87 33.85 5.21
N GLN A 68 -33.03 33.20 5.20
CA GLN A 68 -34.20 33.79 5.88
C GLN A 68 -33.89 33.92 7.38
N PRO A 69 -34.13 35.09 8.00
CA PRO A 69 -33.84 35.29 9.42
C PRO A 69 -34.61 34.34 10.33
N ASP A 70 -33.97 33.88 11.41
CA ASP A 70 -34.59 33.02 12.41
C ASP A 70 -34.02 33.23 13.84
N GLU A 71 -34.58 32.51 14.82
CA GLU A 71 -34.12 32.48 16.22
C GLU A 71 -33.70 31.06 16.64
N ASN A 72 -33.19 30.26 15.69
CA ASN A 72 -32.88 28.86 15.91
C ASN A 72 -31.62 28.71 16.80
N ARG A 73 -31.78 28.08 17.96
CA ARG A 73 -30.67 27.87 18.91
C ARG A 73 -29.59 26.89 18.44
N PHE A 74 -29.84 26.14 17.38
CA PHE A 74 -28.92 25.15 16.83
C PHE A 74 -28.07 25.69 15.67
N THR A 75 -28.31 26.94 15.27
CA THR A 75 -27.49 27.73 14.35
C THR A 75 -26.84 28.89 15.10
N SER A 76 -25.73 29.41 14.58
CA SER A 76 -25.05 30.57 15.12
C SER A 76 -25.63 31.85 14.54
N GLY A 77 -26.31 32.62 15.39
CA GLY A 77 -26.91 33.89 14.99
C GLY A 77 -28.24 33.72 14.26
N ASN A 78 -28.67 34.76 13.54
CA ASN A 78 -29.97 34.79 12.85
C ASN A 78 -29.89 34.51 11.34
N GLY A 79 -28.75 34.02 10.82
CA GLY A 79 -28.57 33.72 9.39
C GLY A 79 -28.36 34.92 8.47
N THR A 80 -28.06 36.13 8.97
CA THR A 80 -27.81 37.34 8.15
C THR A 80 -26.47 38.03 8.41
N PHE A 81 -26.06 38.93 7.50
CA PHE A 81 -24.85 39.74 7.65
C PHE A 81 -25.03 41.01 8.51
N GLY A 82 -26.27 41.34 8.87
CA GLY A 82 -26.62 42.58 9.57
C GLY A 82 -25.97 42.75 10.95
N PRO A 83 -26.03 43.98 11.52
CA PRO A 83 -25.71 44.22 12.92
C PRO A 83 -26.61 43.41 13.85
N GLY A 84 -26.07 42.94 14.96
CA GLY A 84 -26.74 42.12 15.96
C GLY A 84 -26.97 40.66 15.54
N SER A 85 -26.63 40.28 14.30
CA SER A 85 -26.86 38.93 13.80
C SER A 85 -26.06 37.86 14.54
N ILE A 86 -24.85 38.20 15.00
CA ILE A 86 -24.04 37.38 15.91
C ILE A 86 -23.55 38.29 17.06
N PRO A 87 -24.28 38.39 18.18
CA PRO A 87 -24.05 39.42 19.20
C PRO A 87 -22.64 39.45 19.81
N TYR A 88 -22.02 38.29 19.97
CA TYR A 88 -20.70 38.19 20.60
C TYR A 88 -19.54 38.70 19.72
N LEU A 89 -19.77 38.92 18.41
CA LEU A 89 -18.82 39.62 17.54
C LEU A 89 -18.83 41.14 17.76
N GLU A 90 -19.89 41.69 18.36
CA GLU A 90 -19.99 43.12 18.70
C GLU A 90 -19.54 43.40 20.13
N ASN A 91 -19.83 42.49 21.06
CA ASN A 91 -19.44 42.62 22.46
C ASN A 91 -19.19 41.22 23.08
N PRO A 92 -17.94 40.90 23.49
CA PRO A 92 -16.76 41.78 23.58
C PRO A 92 -16.06 42.08 22.24
N GLY A 93 -16.40 41.39 21.16
CA GLY A 93 -15.68 41.49 19.88
C GLY A 93 -14.38 40.69 19.86
N SER A 94 -13.57 40.89 18.82
CA SER A 94 -12.30 40.19 18.58
C SER A 94 -11.31 41.10 17.87
N ASN A 95 -10.01 40.98 18.17
CA ASN A 95 -8.95 41.61 17.39
C ASN A 95 -8.64 40.84 16.09
N ILE A 96 -8.93 39.54 16.06
CA ILE A 96 -8.87 38.71 14.86
C ILE A 96 -10.21 38.83 14.14
N ASP A 97 -10.16 39.22 12.86
CA ASP A 97 -11.34 39.33 12.01
C ASP A 97 -12.46 40.20 12.64
N PRO A 98 -12.15 41.45 13.06
CA PRO A 98 -13.15 42.35 13.66
C PRO A 98 -14.24 42.75 12.64
N LEU A 99 -15.39 43.17 13.17
CA LEU A 99 -16.45 43.78 12.36
C LEU A 99 -16.00 45.13 11.74
N PRO A 100 -16.56 45.54 10.59
CA PRO A 100 -17.66 44.89 9.84
C PRO A 100 -17.20 43.76 8.91
N HIS A 101 -18.00 42.70 8.79
CA HIS A 101 -17.80 41.61 7.83
C HIS A 101 -18.56 41.88 6.54
N ASN A 102 -18.04 42.82 5.76
CA ASN A 102 -18.58 43.27 4.48
C ASN A 102 -17.75 42.74 3.30
N ARG A 103 -17.97 43.28 2.11
CA ARG A 103 -17.20 42.92 0.91
C ARG A 103 -15.69 43.09 1.12
N GLU A 104 -15.27 44.22 1.69
CA GLU A 104 -13.86 44.56 1.89
C GLU A 104 -13.17 43.60 2.87
N TYR A 105 -13.91 43.07 3.85
CA TYR A 105 -13.45 42.01 4.75
C TYR A 105 -13.13 40.71 4.00
N PHE A 106 -14.03 40.25 3.13
CA PHE A 106 -13.77 39.05 2.32
C PHE A 106 -12.68 39.27 1.27
N GLU A 107 -12.58 40.46 0.68
CA GLU A 107 -11.47 40.83 -0.20
C GLU A 107 -10.12 40.80 0.52
N ALA A 108 -10.06 41.07 1.82
CA ALA A 108 -8.84 40.94 2.62
C ALA A 108 -8.41 39.48 2.80
N HIS A 109 -9.35 38.57 3.05
CA HIS A 109 -9.05 37.13 3.10
C HIS A 109 -8.62 36.57 1.73
N LEU A 110 -9.19 37.06 0.63
CA LEU A 110 -8.74 36.66 -0.71
C LEU A 110 -7.37 37.26 -1.08
N GLU A 111 -7.04 38.44 -0.55
CA GLU A 111 -5.68 39.00 -0.63
C GLU A 111 -4.66 38.11 0.10
N PHE A 112 -5.03 37.59 1.28
CA PHE A 112 -4.21 36.61 1.99
C PHE A 112 -3.97 35.34 1.17
N VAL A 113 -5.03 34.74 0.63
CA VAL A 113 -4.96 33.56 -0.24
C VAL A 113 -4.05 33.81 -1.44
N LYS A 114 -4.20 34.96 -2.10
CA LYS A 114 -3.34 35.41 -3.20
C LYS A 114 -1.87 35.42 -2.78
N ASN A 115 -1.55 36.15 -1.71
CA ASN A 115 -0.18 36.31 -1.24
C ASN A 115 0.45 34.97 -0.82
N TYR A 116 -0.34 34.06 -0.25
CA TYR A 116 0.11 32.71 0.07
C TYR A 116 0.51 31.92 -1.17
N PHE A 117 -0.39 31.76 -2.14
CA PHE A 117 -0.15 30.90 -3.30
C PHE A 117 0.86 31.50 -4.30
N GLU A 118 0.90 32.81 -4.46
CA GLU A 118 1.93 33.46 -5.29
C GLU A 118 3.34 33.24 -4.69
N ARG A 119 3.47 33.25 -3.36
CA ARG A 119 4.72 32.96 -2.67
C ARG A 119 5.08 31.47 -2.75
N MET A 120 4.14 30.57 -2.46
CA MET A 120 4.38 29.12 -2.46
C MET A 120 4.67 28.55 -3.85
N SER A 121 4.07 29.13 -4.89
CA SER A 121 4.32 28.76 -6.29
C SER A 121 5.56 29.44 -6.88
N GLN A 122 6.22 30.34 -6.13
CA GLN A 122 7.33 31.17 -6.60
C GLN A 122 6.97 31.96 -7.89
N GLY A 123 5.73 32.46 -7.94
CA GLY A 123 5.20 33.23 -9.07
C GLY A 123 4.74 32.39 -10.27
N LYS A 124 4.72 31.05 -10.18
CA LYS A 124 4.16 30.18 -11.24
C LYS A 124 2.63 30.32 -11.34
N LEU A 125 1.95 30.58 -10.22
CA LEU A 125 0.51 30.81 -10.15
C LEU A 125 0.24 32.24 -9.69
N ASN A 126 -0.56 32.98 -10.45
CA ASN A 126 -1.09 34.30 -10.12
C ASN A 126 -2.57 34.19 -9.73
N ILE A 127 -3.00 34.93 -8.71
CA ILE A 127 -4.42 34.91 -8.28
C ILE A 127 -5.06 36.27 -8.52
N GLU A 128 -6.17 36.25 -9.26
CA GLU A 128 -7.08 37.38 -9.45
C GLU A 128 -8.38 37.08 -8.72
N TYR A 129 -8.93 38.03 -7.97
CA TYR A 129 -10.16 37.79 -7.22
C TYR A 129 -11.17 38.94 -7.32
N HIS A 130 -12.45 38.58 -7.29
CA HIS A 130 -13.57 39.51 -7.33
C HIS A 130 -14.68 39.05 -6.38
N VAL A 131 -15.07 39.92 -5.44
CA VAL A 131 -16.26 39.72 -4.59
C VAL A 131 -17.41 40.57 -5.14
N LEU A 132 -18.54 39.97 -5.46
CA LEU A 132 -19.72 40.73 -5.91
C LEU A 132 -20.26 41.62 -4.78
N PRO A 133 -20.75 42.84 -5.09
CA PRO A 133 -21.17 43.80 -4.07
C PRO A 133 -22.47 43.46 -3.36
N ASP A 134 -23.30 42.59 -3.95
CA ASP A 134 -24.61 42.25 -3.40
C ASP A 134 -24.53 41.10 -2.41
N ILE A 135 -25.45 41.14 -1.44
CA ILE A 135 -25.74 40.02 -0.56
C ILE A 135 -27.00 39.34 -1.09
N PHE A 136 -26.88 38.09 -1.52
CA PHE A 136 -27.99 37.32 -2.08
C PHE A 136 -28.73 36.57 -0.96
N ARG A 137 -30.02 36.85 -0.80
CA ARG A 137 -30.85 36.17 0.22
C ARG A 137 -31.49 34.91 -0.35
N LEU A 138 -31.15 33.77 0.24
CA LEU A 138 -31.68 32.45 -0.12
C LEU A 138 -33.15 32.28 0.32
N PRO A 139 -33.92 31.41 -0.36
CA PRO A 139 -35.33 31.21 -0.08
C PRO A 139 -35.63 30.57 1.28
N PHE A 140 -34.68 29.81 1.85
CA PHE A 140 -34.88 29.07 3.11
C PHE A 140 -34.00 29.56 4.27
N GLN A 141 -34.32 29.10 5.47
CA GLN A 141 -33.51 29.27 6.67
C GLN A 141 -32.24 28.41 6.60
N MET A 142 -31.20 28.75 7.36
CA MET A 142 -29.90 28.07 7.32
C MET A 142 -30.01 26.56 7.56
N GLN A 143 -30.88 26.13 8.47
CA GLN A 143 -31.05 24.73 8.84
C GLN A 143 -31.41 23.82 7.65
N GLU A 144 -32.10 24.34 6.62
CA GLU A 144 -32.54 23.56 5.46
C GLU A 144 -31.38 23.20 4.53
N TYR A 145 -30.30 23.99 4.59
CA TYR A 145 -29.08 23.75 3.83
C TYR A 145 -28.00 23.02 4.64
N SER A 146 -28.27 22.72 5.92
CA SER A 146 -27.29 22.08 6.80
C SER A 146 -27.36 20.56 6.72
N PRO A 147 -26.26 19.86 6.37
CA PRO A 147 -26.23 18.40 6.37
C PRO A 147 -26.13 17.88 7.81
N ILE A 148 -27.12 17.15 8.31
CA ILE A 148 -27.19 16.65 9.71
C ILE A 148 -27.31 15.12 9.77
N GLY A 149 -26.81 14.50 10.84
CA GLY A 149 -26.87 13.05 11.04
C GLY A 149 -25.54 12.45 11.49
N VAL A 150 -25.52 11.13 11.69
CA VAL A 150 -24.29 10.37 12.01
C VAL A 150 -23.39 10.25 10.77
N ASP A 151 -24.00 10.03 9.60
CA ASP A 151 -23.37 10.07 8.28
C ASP A 151 -24.12 11.10 7.42
N PRO A 152 -23.86 12.40 7.60
CA PRO A 152 -24.63 13.44 6.95
C PRO A 152 -24.39 13.43 5.43
N GLU A 153 -25.48 13.35 4.65
CA GLU A 153 -25.44 13.53 3.19
C GLU A 153 -25.22 15.00 2.85
N LEU A 154 -24.37 15.27 1.85
CA LEU A 154 -24.00 16.65 1.45
C LEU A 154 -24.98 17.29 0.45
N THR A 155 -26.07 16.61 0.10
CA THR A 155 -27.11 17.10 -0.81
C THR A 155 -27.64 18.50 -0.47
N PRO A 156 -27.87 18.87 0.82
CA PRO A 156 -28.29 20.23 1.18
C PRO A 156 -27.29 21.33 0.76
N LEU A 157 -25.99 21.02 0.71
CA LEU A 157 -24.97 21.97 0.26
C LEU A 157 -24.99 22.16 -1.25
N ALA A 158 -25.33 21.12 -2.01
CA ALA A 158 -25.56 21.24 -3.45
C ALA A 158 -26.79 22.13 -3.73
N SER A 159 -27.84 22.00 -2.93
CA SER A 159 -29.01 22.91 -3.00
C SER A 159 -28.64 24.36 -2.65
N LEU A 160 -27.79 24.57 -1.63
CA LEU A 160 -27.27 25.91 -1.29
C LEU A 160 -26.55 26.54 -2.49
N ALA A 161 -25.65 25.79 -3.13
CA ALA A 161 -24.93 26.26 -4.31
C ALA A 161 -25.91 26.56 -5.47
N GLN A 162 -26.84 25.65 -5.76
CA GLN A 162 -27.82 25.81 -6.83
C GLN A 162 -28.68 27.08 -6.64
N ASP A 163 -29.24 27.29 -5.46
CA ASP A 163 -30.07 28.46 -5.16
C ASP A 163 -29.25 29.75 -5.25
N SER A 164 -28.01 29.73 -4.73
CA SER A 164 -27.11 30.88 -4.75
C SER A 164 -26.77 31.31 -6.18
N TRP A 165 -26.29 30.38 -7.02
CA TRP A 165 -25.91 30.69 -8.39
C TRP A 165 -27.12 31.02 -9.28
N SER A 166 -28.30 30.47 -8.98
CA SER A 166 -29.55 30.85 -9.65
C SER A 166 -29.95 32.31 -9.39
N LEU A 167 -29.69 32.83 -8.18
CA LEU A 167 -29.91 34.25 -7.87
C LEU A 167 -28.91 35.17 -8.58
N VAL A 168 -27.64 34.74 -8.68
CA VAL A 168 -26.62 35.46 -9.45
C VAL A 168 -26.99 35.54 -10.92
N ALA A 169 -27.45 34.43 -11.51
CA ALA A 169 -27.88 34.35 -12.91
C ALA A 169 -29.02 35.33 -13.24
N GLN A 170 -29.97 35.52 -12.32
CA GLN A 170 -31.13 36.41 -12.52
C GLN A 170 -30.75 37.90 -12.57
N LYS A 171 -29.60 38.31 -12.01
CA LYS A 171 -29.22 39.72 -11.91
C LYS A 171 -28.68 40.30 -13.23
N GLY A 172 -28.00 39.48 -14.04
CA GLY A 172 -27.47 39.84 -15.35
C GLY A 172 -26.24 40.76 -15.31
N SER A 173 -25.19 40.33 -16.01
CA SER A 173 -23.83 40.91 -16.13
C SER A 173 -22.91 40.75 -14.92
N LEU A 174 -21.81 40.03 -15.14
CA LEU A 174 -20.65 39.89 -14.25
C LEU A 174 -19.57 40.93 -14.59
N PRO A 175 -18.52 41.10 -13.75
CA PRO A 175 -17.38 41.97 -14.08
C PRO A 175 -16.76 41.64 -15.45
N GLU A 176 -16.49 42.66 -16.27
CA GLU A 176 -15.86 42.50 -17.61
C GLU A 176 -14.47 41.84 -17.56
N THR A 177 -13.84 41.78 -16.38
CA THR A 177 -12.53 41.20 -16.14
C THR A 177 -12.53 39.67 -16.02
N LEU A 178 -13.69 39.03 -15.87
CA LEU A 178 -13.79 37.57 -15.83
C LEU A 178 -13.66 36.99 -17.24
N ASN A 179 -12.72 36.06 -17.40
CA ASN A 179 -12.49 35.37 -18.66
C ASN A 179 -13.00 33.92 -18.54
N PRO A 180 -14.06 33.53 -19.27
CA PRO A 180 -14.62 32.18 -19.20
C PRO A 180 -13.67 31.04 -19.60
N GLN A 181 -12.52 31.37 -20.20
CA GLN A 181 -11.48 30.39 -20.56
C GLN A 181 -10.39 30.24 -19.51
N THR A 182 -10.41 31.03 -18.44
CA THR A 182 -9.44 30.95 -17.33
C THR A 182 -9.99 30.07 -16.23
N ASP A 183 -9.13 29.27 -15.60
CA ASP A 183 -9.55 28.43 -14.47
C ASP A 183 -10.12 29.33 -13.36
N THR A 184 -11.30 28.96 -12.86
CA THR A 184 -12.09 29.81 -11.95
C THR A 184 -12.56 29.03 -10.73
N ALA A 185 -12.16 29.49 -9.55
CA ALA A 185 -12.71 29.05 -8.28
C ALA A 185 -13.92 29.92 -7.90
N PHE A 186 -15.07 29.29 -7.70
CA PHE A 186 -16.29 30.00 -7.30
C PHE A 186 -16.52 29.86 -5.80
N ILE A 187 -16.67 30.97 -5.08
CA ILE A 187 -16.79 30.98 -3.62
C ILE A 187 -18.14 31.55 -3.19
N ILE A 188 -18.77 30.88 -2.24
CA ILE A 188 -19.94 31.36 -1.51
C ILE A 188 -19.51 31.64 -0.07
N PHE A 189 -19.50 32.92 0.32
CA PHE A 189 -19.40 33.31 1.71
C PHE A 189 -20.80 33.39 2.33
N HIS A 190 -21.15 32.43 3.20
CA HIS A 190 -22.46 32.39 3.83
C HIS A 190 -22.48 33.12 5.17
N ALA A 191 -23.59 33.77 5.49
CA ALA A 191 -23.83 34.33 6.82
C ALA A 191 -23.81 33.23 7.90
N GLY A 192 -23.40 33.56 9.12
CA GLY A 192 -23.29 32.59 10.23
C GLY A 192 -21.86 32.12 10.51
N VAL A 193 -21.73 31.10 11.35
CA VAL A 193 -20.44 30.51 11.73
C VAL A 193 -20.25 29.18 11.01
N GLY A 194 -19.01 28.83 10.69
CA GLY A 194 -18.67 27.54 10.07
C GLY A 194 -18.67 26.38 11.06
N ARG A 195 -19.24 25.24 10.63
CA ARG A 195 -19.26 23.98 11.39
C ARG A 195 -18.01 23.13 11.15
N ASP A 196 -16.83 23.75 11.18
CA ASP A 196 -15.57 23.15 10.70
C ASP A 196 -14.70 22.52 11.78
N ILE A 197 -15.12 22.60 13.04
CA ILE A 197 -14.37 22.07 14.18
C ILE A 197 -15.27 21.16 15.01
N GLN A 198 -14.73 20.09 15.55
CA GLN A 198 -15.48 19.24 16.49
C GLN A 198 -15.61 19.90 17.86
N LEU A 199 -16.83 19.84 18.40
CA LEU A 199 -17.20 20.46 19.68
C LEU A 199 -17.48 19.43 20.79
N THR A 200 -17.05 18.19 20.58
CA THR A 200 -17.22 17.12 21.56
C THR A 200 -16.26 17.35 22.73
N GLY A 201 -16.77 17.31 23.96
CA GLY A 201 -15.95 17.54 25.16
C GLY A 201 -15.53 18.99 25.41
N THR A 202 -15.98 19.95 24.60
CA THR A 202 -15.73 21.39 24.80
C THR A 202 -16.91 22.07 25.49
N THR A 203 -16.67 23.28 26.00
CA THR A 203 -17.70 24.16 26.57
C THR A 203 -18.15 25.28 25.61
N LEU A 204 -17.77 25.15 24.33
CA LEU A 204 -18.20 26.03 23.25
C LEU A 204 -19.67 25.78 22.91
N ASP A 205 -20.36 26.81 22.42
CA ASP A 205 -21.75 26.70 21.97
C ASP A 205 -21.86 25.67 20.83
N LYS A 206 -22.78 24.72 20.98
CA LYS A 206 -22.99 23.63 20.03
C LYS A 206 -24.09 23.99 19.05
N THR A 207 -23.69 24.30 17.82
CA THR A 207 -24.56 24.71 16.72
C THR A 207 -24.50 23.68 15.58
N PRO A 208 -25.10 22.48 15.76
CA PRO A 208 -24.99 21.39 14.79
C PRO A 208 -25.70 21.67 13.47
N GLN A 209 -26.48 22.74 13.35
CA GLN A 209 -27.15 23.15 12.11
C GLN A 209 -26.44 24.29 11.38
N ASP A 210 -25.23 24.67 11.83
CA ASP A 210 -24.34 25.54 11.06
C ASP A 210 -23.85 24.82 9.79
N ILE A 211 -23.59 25.59 8.74
CA ILE A 211 -23.10 25.09 7.46
C ILE A 211 -21.60 24.76 7.59
N PRO A 212 -21.16 23.54 7.22
CA PRO A 212 -19.74 23.23 7.13
C PRO A 212 -19.10 23.86 5.88
N SER A 213 -17.83 24.23 5.98
CA SER A 213 -17.02 24.60 4.84
C SER A 213 -16.75 23.37 3.97
N VAL A 214 -16.81 23.52 2.65
CA VAL A 214 -16.57 22.41 1.72
C VAL A 214 -16.19 22.91 0.33
N TYR A 215 -15.41 22.09 -0.38
CA TYR A 215 -15.20 22.19 -1.81
C TYR A 215 -16.07 21.15 -2.53
N LEU A 216 -16.92 21.62 -3.44
CA LEU A 216 -17.72 20.79 -4.34
C LEU A 216 -17.22 20.96 -5.78
N GLY A 217 -16.59 19.91 -6.32
CA GLY A 217 -16.22 19.85 -7.73
C GLY A 217 -17.37 19.38 -8.64
N LYS A 218 -17.15 19.41 -9.95
CA LYS A 218 -18.14 19.00 -10.97
C LYS A 218 -18.68 17.59 -10.76
N GLN A 219 -17.80 16.65 -10.41
CA GLN A 219 -18.21 15.27 -10.17
C GLN A 219 -19.03 15.13 -8.89
N ALA A 220 -18.68 15.86 -7.83
CA ALA A 220 -19.49 15.92 -6.61
C ALA A 220 -20.90 16.45 -6.91
N PHE A 221 -21.04 17.51 -7.72
CA PHE A 221 -22.36 18.00 -8.15
C PHE A 221 -23.16 16.96 -8.94
N ARG A 222 -22.54 16.24 -9.89
CA ARG A 222 -23.21 15.15 -10.63
C ARG A 222 -23.77 14.08 -9.69
N ASN A 223 -23.01 13.71 -8.67
CA ASN A 223 -23.40 12.71 -7.68
C ASN A 223 -24.53 13.26 -6.78
N LEU A 224 -24.33 14.42 -6.16
CA LEU A 224 -25.26 15.01 -5.18
C LEU A 224 -26.59 15.45 -5.79
N LEU A 225 -26.57 15.96 -7.03
CA LEU A 225 -27.79 16.31 -7.76
C LEU A 225 -28.42 15.12 -8.48
N SER A 226 -27.78 13.94 -8.44
CA SER A 226 -28.18 12.75 -9.20
C SER A 226 -28.35 13.04 -10.71
N ASP A 227 -27.48 13.89 -11.26
CA ASP A 227 -27.47 14.32 -12.65
C ASP A 227 -26.10 14.09 -13.29
N PRO A 228 -25.87 12.94 -13.97
CA PRO A 228 -24.60 12.67 -14.63
C PRO A 228 -24.31 13.60 -15.82
N SER A 229 -25.33 14.33 -16.32
CA SER A 229 -25.20 15.29 -17.43
C SER A 229 -24.83 16.71 -16.97
N PHE A 230 -24.78 16.96 -15.66
CA PHE A 230 -24.41 18.26 -15.11
C PHE A 230 -23.07 18.77 -15.67
N SER A 231 -23.13 19.94 -16.30
CA SER A 231 -22.00 20.64 -16.90
C SER A 231 -21.58 21.88 -16.11
N GLY A 232 -22.42 22.38 -15.21
CA GLY A 232 -22.19 23.61 -14.42
C GLY A 232 -23.48 24.43 -14.29
N PHE A 233 -23.56 25.32 -13.29
CA PHE A 233 -24.66 26.28 -13.21
C PHE A 233 -24.41 27.46 -14.17
N GLU A 234 -25.37 27.77 -15.03
CA GLU A 234 -25.26 28.87 -16.00
C GLU A 234 -25.39 30.23 -15.31
N ILE A 235 -24.38 31.07 -15.45
CA ILE A 235 -24.40 32.49 -15.06
C ILE A 235 -23.97 33.38 -16.23
N ASP A 236 -24.10 34.70 -16.08
CA ASP A 236 -23.83 35.68 -17.15
C ASP A 236 -24.53 35.35 -18.48
N ASN A 237 -25.85 35.12 -18.41
CA ASN A 237 -26.66 34.73 -19.58
C ASN A 237 -26.17 33.46 -20.31
N GLY A 238 -25.50 32.55 -19.59
CA GLY A 238 -24.99 31.29 -20.14
C GLY A 238 -23.57 31.37 -20.69
N ASN A 239 -22.89 32.51 -20.56
CA ASN A 239 -21.49 32.66 -21.01
C ASN A 239 -20.48 31.99 -20.08
N LEU A 240 -20.84 31.80 -18.80
CA LEU A 240 -19.96 31.21 -17.79
C LEU A 240 -20.68 30.06 -17.07
N LEU A 241 -19.97 28.95 -16.90
CA LEU A 241 -20.46 27.77 -16.21
C LEU A 241 -19.77 27.63 -14.85
N VAL A 242 -20.55 27.55 -13.79
CA VAL A 242 -20.07 27.28 -12.44
C VAL A 242 -19.94 25.77 -12.26
N GLU A 243 -18.75 25.23 -12.50
CA GLU A 243 -18.48 23.78 -12.41
C GLU A 243 -18.01 23.32 -11.02
N ASN A 244 -17.62 24.26 -10.17
CA ASN A 244 -17.16 24.02 -8.80
C ASN A 244 -17.73 25.07 -7.84
N THR A 245 -17.74 24.80 -6.54
CA THR A 245 -18.11 25.80 -5.52
C THR A 245 -17.41 25.50 -4.21
N LEU A 246 -16.72 26.50 -3.67
CA LEU A 246 -16.24 26.55 -2.30
C LEU A 246 -17.32 27.21 -1.44
N ILE A 247 -17.75 26.57 -0.38
CA ILE A 247 -18.67 27.16 0.62
C ILE A 247 -17.83 27.50 1.83
N LEU A 248 -17.81 28.77 2.22
CA LEU A 248 -17.03 29.30 3.34
C LEU A 248 -17.92 30.16 4.24
N PRO A 249 -17.70 30.19 5.55
CA PRO A 249 -18.51 30.98 6.47
C PRO A 249 -18.09 32.45 6.50
N ARG A 250 -18.96 33.29 7.05
CA ARG A 250 -18.63 34.66 7.47
C ARG A 250 -17.48 34.68 8.47
N THR A 251 -17.47 33.75 9.43
CA THR A 251 -16.41 33.62 10.44
C THR A 251 -16.36 32.21 11.03
N LEU A 252 -15.23 31.85 11.65
CA LEU A 252 -15.10 30.67 12.49
C LEU A 252 -15.11 30.99 13.99
N THR A 253 -15.09 32.29 14.32
CA THR A 253 -15.14 32.80 15.69
C THR A 253 -16.43 32.40 16.37
N ARG A 254 -16.33 31.95 17.61
CA ARG A 254 -17.44 31.32 18.34
C ARG A 254 -17.44 31.66 19.81
N SER A 255 -18.60 31.57 20.44
CA SER A 255 -18.80 31.77 21.87
C SER A 255 -18.72 30.45 22.63
N GLY A 256 -18.33 30.52 23.90
CA GLY A 256 -18.40 29.42 24.86
C GLY A 256 -18.65 29.91 26.27
N GLU A 257 -18.83 28.97 27.19
CA GLU A 257 -19.04 29.24 28.61
C GLU A 257 -17.94 28.55 29.42
N ASP A 258 -17.29 29.25 30.34
CA ASP A 258 -16.30 28.61 31.22
C ASP A 258 -16.97 27.83 32.37
N ILE A 259 -16.18 27.12 33.18
CA ILE A 259 -16.70 26.33 34.32
C ILE A 259 -17.38 27.19 35.40
N THR A 260 -17.21 28.51 35.37
CA THR A 260 -17.81 29.46 36.31
C THR A 260 -19.09 30.10 35.78
N GLY A 261 -19.46 29.81 34.52
CA GLY A 261 -20.63 30.36 33.85
C GLY A 261 -20.37 31.67 33.09
N ASN A 262 -19.11 32.12 32.99
CA ASN A 262 -18.78 33.32 32.24
C ASN A 262 -18.66 33.02 30.75
N ARG A 263 -19.23 33.90 29.93
CA ARG A 263 -19.11 33.82 28.46
C ARG A 263 -17.73 34.28 28.02
N PHE A 264 -17.14 33.55 27.07
CA PHE A 264 -15.92 33.94 26.37
C PHE A 264 -16.09 33.77 24.86
N VAL A 265 -15.24 34.45 24.09
CA VAL A 265 -15.16 34.31 22.64
C VAL A 265 -13.85 33.63 22.30
N LEU A 266 -13.90 32.58 21.48
CA LEU A 266 -12.75 31.97 20.84
C LEU A 266 -12.61 32.56 19.43
N PRO A 267 -11.66 33.50 19.22
CA PRO A 267 -11.44 34.09 17.92
C PRO A 267 -10.69 33.12 17.01
N LEU A 268 -11.27 32.86 15.84
CA LEU A 268 -10.71 32.00 14.80
C LEU A 268 -10.84 32.71 13.45
N SER A 269 -9.74 32.77 12.71
CA SER A 269 -9.73 33.33 11.37
C SER A 269 -10.08 32.30 10.31
N ILE A 270 -10.66 32.76 9.19
CA ILE A 270 -10.97 31.91 8.02
C ILE A 270 -9.79 31.77 7.05
N ASN A 271 -8.67 32.47 7.26
CA ASN A 271 -7.51 32.46 6.34
C ASN A 271 -7.04 31.04 6.01
N GLY A 272 -6.69 30.25 7.03
CA GLY A 272 -6.21 28.87 6.82
C GLY A 272 -7.23 27.99 6.09
N MET A 273 -8.52 28.11 6.44
CA MET A 273 -9.60 27.36 5.78
C MET A 273 -9.77 27.78 4.31
N ALA A 274 -9.80 29.09 4.03
CA ALA A 274 -9.91 29.60 2.66
C ALA A 274 -8.73 29.15 1.79
N THR A 275 -7.51 29.19 2.34
CA THR A 275 -6.30 28.69 1.66
C THR A 275 -6.39 27.20 1.38
N ALA A 276 -6.83 26.38 2.34
CA ALA A 276 -6.96 24.94 2.14
C ALA A 276 -8.04 24.57 1.11
N GLN A 277 -9.18 25.26 1.09
CA GLN A 277 -10.22 25.02 0.08
C GLN A 277 -9.75 25.38 -1.34
N ILE A 278 -8.90 26.40 -1.48
CA ILE A 278 -8.23 26.68 -2.76
C ILE A 278 -7.18 25.61 -3.07
N GLY A 279 -6.45 25.10 -2.08
CA GLY A 279 -5.57 23.93 -2.25
C GLY A 279 -6.32 22.72 -2.81
N SER A 280 -7.52 22.44 -2.29
CA SER A 280 -8.43 21.40 -2.83
C SER A 280 -8.86 21.68 -4.27
N HIS A 281 -9.16 22.94 -4.61
CA HIS A 281 -9.48 23.34 -5.98
C HIS A 281 -8.28 23.11 -6.94
N LEU A 282 -7.06 23.35 -6.49
CA LEU A 282 -5.83 23.07 -7.24
C LEU A 282 -5.49 21.57 -7.32
N GLY A 283 -6.26 20.70 -6.67
CA GLY A 283 -6.15 19.25 -6.76
C GLY A 283 -5.49 18.56 -5.56
N LEU A 284 -5.02 19.32 -4.55
CA LEU A 284 -4.41 18.70 -3.37
C LEU A 284 -5.43 17.90 -2.56
N PRO A 285 -5.11 16.67 -2.12
CA PRO A 285 -5.95 15.91 -1.24
C PRO A 285 -5.88 16.36 0.21
N ASP A 286 -6.93 16.07 1.00
CA ASP A 286 -6.84 16.12 2.46
C ASP A 286 -5.77 15.12 2.95
N LEU A 287 -4.82 15.59 3.75
CA LEU A 287 -3.71 14.81 4.32
C LEU A 287 -3.94 14.37 5.77
N PHE A 288 -5.06 14.78 6.37
CA PHE A 288 -5.56 14.24 7.64
C PHE A 288 -6.45 13.01 7.42
N ASN A 289 -6.80 12.30 8.49
CA ASN A 289 -7.77 11.20 8.42
C ASN A 289 -9.18 11.78 8.22
N THR A 290 -9.72 11.69 7.00
CA THR A 290 -11.05 12.24 6.65
C THR A 290 -12.23 11.49 7.30
N LYS A 291 -11.99 10.31 7.91
CA LYS A 291 -13.01 9.56 8.68
C LYS A 291 -13.08 10.02 10.14
N THR A 292 -11.93 10.27 10.78
CA THR A 292 -11.86 10.63 12.22
C THR A 292 -11.61 12.12 12.47
N GLY A 293 -11.10 12.83 11.47
CA GLY A 293 -10.60 14.20 11.58
C GLY A 293 -9.22 14.31 12.25
N GLU A 294 -8.60 13.19 12.63
CA GLU A 294 -7.28 13.16 13.25
C GLU A 294 -6.19 13.58 12.26
N SER A 295 -5.20 14.31 12.76
CA SER A 295 -4.06 14.76 11.95
C SER A 295 -3.31 13.59 11.31
N GLY A 296 -2.88 13.74 10.07
CA GLY A 296 -2.06 12.76 9.35
C GLY A 296 -0.61 13.21 9.17
N ILE A 297 -0.38 14.52 8.98
CA ILE A 297 0.95 15.11 8.77
C ILE A 297 1.26 16.29 9.70
N GLY A 298 0.39 16.60 10.67
CA GLY A 298 0.63 17.67 11.65
C GLY A 298 0.66 19.08 11.03
N ARG A 299 1.27 20.02 11.76
CA ARG A 299 1.48 21.42 11.33
C ARG A 299 2.58 21.59 10.27
N PHE A 300 2.95 20.52 9.56
CA PHE A 300 4.07 20.52 8.61
C PHE A 300 3.65 20.75 7.15
N GLY A 301 2.34 20.77 6.87
CA GLY A 301 1.76 21.07 5.54
C GLY A 301 0.39 21.75 5.65
N LEU A 302 -0.14 22.20 4.50
CA LEU A 302 -1.39 22.96 4.45
C LEU A 302 -2.61 22.07 4.62
N MET A 303 -2.63 20.92 3.94
CA MET A 303 -3.82 20.06 3.82
C MET A 303 -4.09 19.17 5.03
N ASP A 304 -3.61 19.57 6.21
CA ASP A 304 -3.88 18.91 7.49
C ASP A 304 -4.62 19.85 8.42
N GLY A 305 -5.58 19.32 9.18
CA GLY A 305 -6.34 20.12 10.15
C GLY A 305 -5.46 20.90 11.12
N ALA A 306 -4.34 20.32 11.56
CA ALA A 306 -3.39 21.00 12.43
C ALA A 306 -2.76 22.23 11.75
N GLY A 307 -2.43 22.12 10.45
CA GLY A 307 -1.91 23.21 9.63
C GLY A 307 -2.96 24.28 9.32
N ILE A 308 -4.17 23.88 8.91
CA ILE A 308 -5.31 24.78 8.62
C ILE A 308 -5.61 25.70 9.81
N PHE A 309 -5.58 25.15 11.02
CA PHE A 309 -5.93 25.88 12.25
C PHE A 309 -4.70 26.38 13.03
N ALA A 310 -3.51 26.40 12.42
CA ALA A 310 -2.33 26.98 13.04
C ALA A 310 -2.58 28.46 13.40
N TYR A 311 -2.13 28.88 14.60
CA TYR A 311 -2.35 30.25 15.11
C TYR A 311 -3.83 30.68 15.04
N ASN A 312 -4.75 29.82 15.47
CA ASN A 312 -6.20 30.05 15.39
C ASN A 312 -6.70 30.32 13.95
N GLY A 313 -6.06 29.70 12.96
CA GLY A 313 -6.40 29.86 11.54
C GLY A 313 -5.91 31.16 10.90
N LEU A 314 -5.11 31.98 11.61
CA LEU A 314 -4.57 33.24 11.08
C LEU A 314 -3.71 33.04 9.85
N PHE A 315 -2.85 32.02 9.86
CA PHE A 315 -2.04 31.63 8.72
C PHE A 315 -1.58 30.16 8.83
N PRO A 316 -1.66 29.37 7.75
CA PRO A 316 -1.14 28.02 7.72
C PRO A 316 0.39 28.00 7.54
N PRO A 317 1.06 26.86 7.81
CA PRO A 317 2.44 26.64 7.39
C PRO A 317 2.56 26.66 5.86
N GLY A 318 3.79 26.79 5.34
CA GLY A 318 4.02 26.53 3.92
C GLY A 318 3.71 25.08 3.54
N LEU A 319 3.48 24.85 2.25
CA LEU A 319 3.26 23.51 1.69
C LEU A 319 4.44 22.57 1.98
N SER A 320 4.14 21.32 2.33
CA SER A 320 5.11 20.22 2.48
C SER A 320 5.82 19.91 1.16
N ALA A 321 6.94 19.17 1.23
CA ALA A 321 7.65 18.69 0.05
C ALA A 321 6.72 17.99 -0.95
N TRP A 322 5.85 17.10 -0.46
CA TRP A 322 4.94 16.34 -1.32
C TRP A 322 3.88 17.23 -1.98
N GLU A 323 3.22 18.13 -1.24
CA GLU A 323 2.22 19.05 -1.80
C GLU A 323 2.80 19.92 -2.94
N ARG A 324 4.05 20.39 -2.78
CA ARG A 324 4.75 21.18 -3.81
C ARG A 324 5.13 20.35 -5.03
N THR A 325 5.55 19.10 -4.84
CA THR A 325 5.87 18.18 -5.93
C THR A 325 4.61 17.79 -6.69
N PHE A 326 3.51 17.49 -5.98
CA PHE A 326 2.21 17.17 -6.56
C PHE A 326 1.68 18.29 -7.46
N LEU A 327 1.82 19.56 -7.05
CA LEU A 327 1.41 20.73 -7.83
C LEU A 327 2.38 21.10 -8.97
N GLY A 328 3.52 20.42 -9.10
CA GLY A 328 4.58 20.77 -10.06
C GLY A 328 5.34 22.07 -9.72
N TRP A 329 5.28 22.49 -8.47
CA TRP A 329 5.95 23.71 -8.00
C TRP A 329 7.40 23.46 -7.60
N ALA A 330 7.74 22.24 -7.18
CA ALA A 330 9.11 21.83 -6.88
C ALA A 330 9.46 20.47 -7.50
N GLU A 331 10.68 20.34 -8.03
CA GLU A 331 11.22 19.10 -8.58
C GLU A 331 12.25 18.52 -7.59
N PRO A 332 12.02 17.33 -7.03
CA PRO A 332 13.00 16.64 -6.21
C PRO A 332 14.23 16.22 -7.03
N PHE A 333 15.41 16.22 -6.42
CA PHE A 333 16.62 15.66 -7.03
C PHE A 333 17.01 14.35 -6.36
N ASP A 334 17.43 13.37 -7.16
CA ASP A 334 17.92 12.09 -6.65
C ASP A 334 19.27 12.26 -5.94
N VAL A 335 19.44 11.52 -4.83
CA VAL A 335 20.69 11.49 -4.08
C VAL A 335 21.50 10.25 -4.43
N SER A 336 22.80 10.42 -4.62
CA SER A 336 23.73 9.30 -4.73
C SER A 336 24.18 8.85 -3.34
N PHE A 337 24.52 7.56 -3.19
CA PHE A 337 24.98 6.96 -1.94
C PHE A 337 26.49 7.12 -1.70
N ASP A 338 27.10 8.17 -2.29
CA ASP A 338 28.55 8.41 -2.29
C ASP A 338 29.09 8.99 -0.96
N ASN A 339 28.24 9.04 0.08
CA ASN A 339 28.57 9.64 1.38
C ASN A 339 28.92 11.14 1.29
N ASP A 340 28.41 11.83 0.28
CA ASP A 340 28.57 13.27 0.13
C ASP A 340 27.73 14.04 1.16
N LEU A 341 28.20 15.25 1.51
CA LEU A 341 27.44 16.16 2.36
C LEU A 341 26.36 16.85 1.51
N ILE A 342 25.10 16.56 1.81
CA ILE A 342 23.95 17.14 1.12
C ILE A 342 23.46 18.33 1.94
N GLN A 343 23.37 19.49 1.29
CA GLN A 343 22.89 20.73 1.91
C GLN A 343 21.53 21.11 1.35
N LEU A 344 20.56 21.35 2.25
CA LEU A 344 19.20 21.75 1.92
C LEU A 344 18.90 23.12 2.55
N PRO A 345 18.81 24.21 1.77
CA PRO A 345 18.32 25.48 2.27
C PRO A 345 16.82 25.37 2.59
N ALA A 346 16.40 26.04 3.67
CA ALA A 346 14.98 26.20 3.99
C ALA A 346 14.23 26.79 2.79
N ILE A 347 12.97 26.40 2.61
CA ILE A 347 12.18 26.79 1.43
C ILE A 347 12.11 28.31 1.19
N SER A 348 12.09 29.12 2.24
CA SER A 348 12.02 30.58 2.14
C SER A 348 13.35 31.26 1.80
N LEU A 349 14.43 30.49 1.67
CA LEU A 349 15.71 30.95 1.16
C LEU A 349 15.81 30.72 -0.36
N ASN A 350 16.60 31.55 -1.04
CA ASN A 350 16.92 31.31 -2.44
C ASN A 350 17.81 30.06 -2.59
N GLY A 351 17.44 29.14 -3.48
CA GLY A 351 18.19 27.94 -3.78
C GLY A 351 17.62 27.20 -4.99
N SER A 352 18.37 26.21 -5.49
CA SER A 352 17.92 25.32 -6.58
C SER A 352 17.69 23.87 -6.14
N LYS A 353 18.05 23.51 -4.90
CA LYS A 353 17.98 22.15 -4.36
C LYS A 353 17.28 22.14 -3.01
N HIS A 354 15.95 22.10 -3.01
CA HIS A 354 15.15 22.17 -1.77
C HIS A 354 14.62 20.81 -1.29
N ILE A 355 14.53 19.83 -2.19
CA ILE A 355 13.93 18.52 -1.90
C ILE A 355 14.86 17.43 -2.46
N ALA A 356 15.42 16.61 -1.60
CA ALA A 356 16.14 15.40 -1.98
C ALA A 356 15.16 14.21 -2.06
N LYS A 357 15.41 13.26 -2.96
CA LYS A 357 14.62 12.03 -3.13
C LYS A 357 15.50 10.80 -2.94
N VAL A 358 15.01 9.82 -2.17
CA VAL A 358 15.59 8.47 -2.06
C VAL A 358 14.53 7.46 -2.49
N GLU A 359 14.75 6.80 -3.62
CA GLU A 359 13.78 5.84 -4.18
C GLU A 359 13.88 4.46 -3.55
N LEU A 360 12.73 3.85 -3.23
CA LEU A 360 12.62 2.41 -2.94
C LEU A 360 12.09 1.64 -4.15
N SER A 361 11.13 2.22 -4.87
CA SER A 361 10.58 1.80 -6.17
C SER A 361 10.13 3.04 -6.95
N SER A 362 9.53 2.88 -8.14
CA SER A 362 8.87 3.99 -8.85
C SER A 362 7.77 4.67 -8.02
N ASP A 363 7.13 3.90 -7.13
CA ASP A 363 5.90 4.30 -6.45
C ASP A 363 6.07 4.44 -4.93
N GLU A 364 7.24 4.11 -4.37
CA GLU A 364 7.53 4.26 -2.96
C GLU A 364 8.91 4.89 -2.76
N TYR A 365 8.96 6.01 -2.03
CA TYR A 365 10.19 6.79 -1.90
C TYR A 365 10.15 7.72 -0.67
N PHE A 366 11.31 8.25 -0.30
CA PHE A 366 11.44 9.29 0.70
C PHE A 366 11.73 10.65 0.06
N LEU A 367 11.00 11.69 0.50
CA LEU A 367 11.35 13.09 0.23
C LEU A 367 11.99 13.70 1.48
N ILE A 368 13.09 14.40 1.31
CA ILE A 368 13.82 15.05 2.40
C ILE A 368 13.85 16.55 2.12
N GLU A 369 13.40 17.35 3.07
CA GLU A 369 13.43 18.81 2.98
C GLU A 369 13.95 19.45 4.28
N ASN A 370 14.50 20.65 4.17
CA ASN A 370 14.77 21.50 5.33
C ASN A 370 13.65 22.54 5.47
N ARG A 371 13.10 22.68 6.68
CA ARG A 371 12.09 23.70 7.00
C ARG A 371 12.54 24.48 8.22
N HIS A 372 12.36 25.80 8.18
CA HIS A 372 12.86 26.69 9.23
C HIS A 372 11.94 27.89 9.45
N ARG A 373 11.59 28.14 10.72
CA ARG A 373 10.63 29.15 11.19
C ARG A 373 11.13 30.57 10.99
N ASP A 374 12.42 30.80 11.19
CA ASP A 374 13.02 32.13 11.18
C ASP A 374 14.42 32.12 10.55
N PRO A 375 14.53 31.86 9.24
CA PRO A 375 15.82 31.60 8.60
C PRO A 375 16.71 32.85 8.47
N TYR A 376 16.14 34.04 8.65
CA TYR A 376 16.84 35.32 8.58
C TYR A 376 17.14 35.93 9.97
N ASP A 377 16.69 35.29 11.07
CA ASP A 377 16.74 35.83 12.44
C ASP A 377 16.06 37.22 12.56
N GLU A 378 14.98 37.39 11.80
CA GLU A 378 14.18 38.62 11.77
C GLU A 378 12.83 38.45 12.48
N GLY A 379 12.47 37.23 12.88
CA GLY A 379 11.15 36.92 13.40
C GLY A 379 10.06 36.98 12.34
N LEU A 380 8.82 37.11 12.79
CA LEU A 380 7.62 37.17 11.97
C LEU A 380 7.13 38.61 11.85
N THR A 381 6.99 39.11 10.62
CA THR A 381 6.18 40.29 10.32
C THR A 381 4.85 39.87 9.71
N LEU A 382 3.75 40.33 10.31
CA LEU A 382 2.38 40.23 9.82
C LEU A 382 1.97 41.56 9.20
N THR A 383 1.39 41.52 8.00
CA THR A 383 0.70 42.68 7.41
C THR A 383 -0.80 42.53 7.69
N ILE A 384 -1.37 43.50 8.41
CA ILE A 384 -2.76 43.50 8.86
C ILE A 384 -3.50 44.66 8.17
N ARG A 385 -4.63 44.35 7.56
CA ARG A 385 -5.57 45.35 7.03
C ARG A 385 -6.59 45.69 8.11
N ARG A 386 -6.59 46.95 8.55
CA ARG A 386 -7.56 47.49 9.51
C ARG A 386 -8.94 47.63 8.90
N THR A 387 -9.94 47.83 9.75
CA THR A 387 -11.34 48.05 9.35
C THR A 387 -11.56 49.32 8.50
N ASP A 388 -10.63 50.28 8.56
CA ASP A 388 -10.65 51.49 7.72
C ASP A 388 -9.94 51.29 6.35
N GLY A 389 -9.45 50.08 6.08
CA GLY A 389 -8.71 49.71 4.87
C GLY A 389 -7.21 50.02 4.92
N SER A 390 -6.70 50.67 5.97
CA SER A 390 -5.27 50.95 6.10
C SER A 390 -4.47 49.68 6.40
N LEU A 391 -3.27 49.57 5.84
CA LEU A 391 -2.33 48.50 6.14
C LEU A 391 -1.42 48.88 7.31
N THR A 392 -1.09 47.91 8.17
CA THR A 392 -0.06 48.03 9.19
C THR A 392 0.78 46.78 9.25
N GLN A 393 2.02 46.93 9.68
CA GLN A 393 2.91 45.81 9.92
C GLN A 393 3.12 45.66 11.43
N GLN A 394 3.04 44.41 11.89
CA GLN A 394 3.30 44.05 13.29
C GLN A 394 4.33 42.93 13.33
N ARG A 395 5.33 43.07 14.19
CA ARG A 395 6.46 42.14 14.29
C ARG A 395 6.43 41.35 15.60
N PHE A 396 6.70 40.06 15.51
CA PHE A 396 6.91 39.13 16.60
C PHE A 396 8.24 38.40 16.40
N THR A 397 8.85 37.93 17.48
CA THR A 397 10.10 37.18 17.50
C THR A 397 9.88 35.84 18.19
N ASN A 398 10.83 34.93 18.08
CA ASN A 398 10.78 33.66 18.82
C ASN A 398 10.75 33.82 20.36
N ARG A 399 11.04 35.01 20.89
CA ARG A 399 10.98 35.34 22.32
C ARG A 399 9.61 35.81 22.78
N ASP A 400 8.69 36.11 21.87
CA ASP A 400 7.32 36.53 22.20
C ASP A 400 6.47 35.30 22.55
N THR A 401 6.78 34.67 23.69
CA THR A 401 6.29 33.34 24.08
C THR A 401 4.76 33.26 24.25
N GLU A 402 4.07 34.38 24.51
CA GLU A 402 2.60 34.42 24.53
C GLU A 402 2.01 34.19 23.14
N PHE A 403 2.58 34.85 22.12
CA PHE A 403 2.20 34.67 20.72
C PHE A 403 2.65 33.31 20.19
N VAL A 404 3.94 32.97 20.38
CA VAL A 404 4.53 31.72 19.86
C VAL A 404 3.82 30.48 20.39
N ASN A 405 3.55 30.44 21.71
CA ASN A 405 2.87 29.29 22.32
C ASN A 405 1.33 29.38 22.24
N GLN A 406 0.78 30.40 21.58
CA GLN A 406 -0.67 30.60 21.44
C GLN A 406 -1.41 30.54 22.79
N ARG A 407 -0.83 31.19 23.83
CA ARG A 407 -1.41 31.19 25.17
C ARG A 407 -2.76 31.89 25.17
N SER A 408 -3.64 31.57 26.13
CA SER A 408 -4.95 32.20 26.24
C SER A 408 -4.83 33.73 26.24
N GLY A 409 -5.53 34.39 25.31
CA GLY A 409 -5.50 35.85 25.14
C GLY A 409 -4.43 36.38 24.16
N PHE A 410 -3.67 35.51 23.47
CA PHE A 410 -2.66 35.98 22.50
C PHE A 410 -3.27 36.78 21.34
N ASP A 411 -4.55 36.56 21.03
CA ASP A 411 -5.32 37.33 20.06
C ASP A 411 -5.33 38.83 20.38
N ARG A 412 -5.28 39.19 21.67
CA ARG A 412 -5.26 40.59 22.14
C ARG A 412 -3.93 41.29 21.88
N LEU A 413 -2.87 40.52 21.58
CA LEU A 413 -1.58 41.07 21.18
C LEU A 413 -1.64 41.65 19.76
N LEU A 414 -2.58 41.19 18.92
CA LEU A 414 -2.69 41.61 17.53
C LEU A 414 -3.44 42.94 17.41
N GLU A 415 -2.98 43.78 16.48
CA GLU A 415 -3.77 44.91 16.01
C GLU A 415 -5.11 44.41 15.43
N PRO A 416 -6.25 45.07 15.74
CA PRO A 416 -7.54 44.71 15.17
C PRO A 416 -7.56 44.79 13.63
N GLY A 417 -7.76 43.66 12.97
CA GLY A 417 -7.89 43.59 11.51
C GLY A 417 -7.80 42.17 10.95
N VAL A 418 -7.71 42.08 9.62
CA VAL A 418 -7.49 40.82 8.89
C VAL A 418 -6.01 40.74 8.50
N VAL A 419 -5.36 39.61 8.79
CA VAL A 419 -3.99 39.34 8.31
C VAL A 419 -4.07 39.08 6.80
N VAL A 420 -3.37 39.89 6.00
CA VAL A 420 -3.34 39.78 4.54
C VAL A 420 -2.00 39.30 4.00
N ASP A 421 -0.91 39.35 4.77
CA ASP A 421 0.38 38.78 4.37
C ASP A 421 1.23 38.40 5.60
N VAL A 422 2.13 37.43 5.39
CA VAL A 422 3.02 36.87 6.40
C VAL A 422 4.43 36.73 5.84
N SER A 423 5.40 37.44 6.40
CA SER A 423 6.81 37.41 5.93
C SER A 423 7.41 36.00 5.77
N ASN A 424 7.07 35.06 6.67
CA ASN A 424 7.41 33.64 6.54
C ASN A 424 6.29 32.75 7.09
N TYR A 425 5.59 32.02 6.23
CA TYR A 425 4.50 31.11 6.64
C TYR A 425 5.00 29.96 7.52
N ASP A 426 6.26 29.56 7.40
CA ASP A 426 6.86 28.50 8.22
C ASP A 426 7.04 28.89 9.68
N PHE A 427 6.78 30.14 10.06
CA PHE A 427 6.66 30.49 11.48
C PHE A 427 5.51 29.71 12.18
N ALA A 428 4.55 29.20 11.40
CA ALA A 428 3.46 28.33 11.85
C ALA A 428 3.92 26.92 12.28
N LEU A 429 5.12 26.48 11.87
CA LEU A 429 5.66 25.17 12.25
C LEU A 429 5.85 25.09 13.79
N PRO A 430 5.80 23.89 14.39
CA PRO A 430 6.13 23.69 15.80
C PRO A 430 7.54 24.19 16.11
N GLY A 431 7.69 24.96 17.20
CA GLY A 431 9.00 25.46 17.61
C GLY A 431 8.96 26.71 18.47
N GLY A 432 10.14 27.29 18.68
CA GLY A 432 10.32 28.56 19.38
C GLY A 432 11.41 28.50 20.44
N LEU A 433 11.35 29.43 21.38
CA LEU A 433 12.22 29.42 22.55
C LEU A 433 11.78 28.30 23.49
N ASP A 434 12.66 27.33 23.71
CA ASP A 434 12.58 26.34 24.78
C ASP A 434 13.42 26.85 25.96
N ASP A 435 12.74 27.25 27.03
CA ASP A 435 13.30 27.74 28.29
C ASP A 435 13.16 26.71 29.44
N SER A 436 12.74 25.48 29.11
CA SER A 436 12.43 24.45 30.11
C SER A 436 13.65 23.69 30.65
N GLY A 437 14.82 23.82 30.01
CA GLY A 437 16.07 23.15 30.37
C GLY A 437 17.09 24.03 31.13
N GLU A 438 18.27 23.47 31.41
CA GLU A 438 19.39 24.22 32.04
C GLU A 438 19.94 25.36 31.14
N ASN A 439 19.70 25.29 29.82
CA ASN A 439 20.09 26.31 28.84
C ASN A 439 18.91 26.63 27.91
N GLU A 440 18.72 27.91 27.61
CA GLU A 440 17.79 28.37 26.58
C GLU A 440 18.24 27.90 25.20
N ARG A 441 17.31 27.36 24.39
CA ARG A 441 17.57 26.99 23.00
C ARG A 441 16.42 27.39 22.08
N LEU A 442 16.75 27.71 20.84
CA LEU A 442 15.77 27.99 19.78
C LEU A 442 15.56 26.73 18.95
N LEU A 443 14.33 26.21 18.98
CA LEU A 443 13.89 25.07 18.18
C LEU A 443 13.14 25.62 16.96
N ASN A 444 13.87 25.99 15.91
CA ASN A 444 13.33 26.71 14.76
C ASN A 444 13.15 25.85 13.50
N GLY A 445 13.27 24.53 13.57
CA GLY A 445 13.18 23.65 12.40
C GLY A 445 14.25 22.57 12.32
N GLY A 446 14.58 22.16 11.09
CA GLY A 446 15.50 21.07 10.79
C GLY A 446 15.05 20.25 9.58
N ILE A 447 15.62 19.07 9.44
CA ILE A 447 15.28 18.17 8.33
C ILE A 447 13.97 17.44 8.64
N LEU A 448 13.06 17.39 7.66
CA LEU A 448 11.87 16.53 7.65
C LEU A 448 12.05 15.43 6.60
N ILE A 449 11.61 14.22 6.94
CA ILE A 449 11.67 13.04 6.06
C ILE A 449 10.25 12.53 5.85
N TRP A 450 9.77 12.59 4.61
CA TRP A 450 8.45 12.16 4.19
C TRP A 450 8.52 10.81 3.51
N HIS A 451 7.79 9.81 4.00
CA HIS A 451 7.61 8.52 3.31
C HIS A 451 6.36 8.59 2.42
N ILE A 452 6.55 8.40 1.11
CA ILE A 452 5.51 8.54 0.10
C ILE A 452 5.22 7.17 -0.53
N ASP A 453 3.93 6.84 -0.62
CA ASP A 453 3.41 5.64 -1.29
C ASP A 453 2.36 6.05 -2.35
N GLU A 454 2.82 6.21 -3.58
CA GLU A 454 2.02 6.60 -4.75
C GLU A 454 0.99 5.54 -5.12
N SER A 455 1.19 4.29 -4.72
CA SER A 455 0.21 3.24 -4.97
C SER A 455 -1.03 3.41 -4.10
N VAL A 456 -0.86 3.84 -2.84
CA VAL A 456 -1.99 4.25 -1.98
C VAL A 456 -2.69 5.48 -2.57
N ILE A 457 -1.93 6.48 -3.01
CA ILE A 457 -2.48 7.70 -3.64
C ILE A 457 -3.32 7.32 -4.86
N ARG A 458 -2.73 6.60 -5.82
CA ARG A 458 -3.38 6.20 -7.08
C ARG A 458 -4.65 5.37 -6.86
N GLN A 459 -4.66 4.47 -5.89
CA GLN A 459 -5.83 3.61 -5.64
C GLN A 459 -6.95 4.30 -4.84
N LYS A 460 -6.63 5.31 -4.00
CA LYS A 460 -7.59 5.94 -3.08
C LYS A 460 -8.04 7.34 -3.48
N LEU A 461 -7.21 8.11 -4.17
CA LEU A 461 -7.50 9.49 -4.55
C LEU A 461 -8.82 9.58 -5.32
N GLY A 462 -9.72 10.46 -4.87
CA GLY A 462 -11.06 10.62 -5.46
C GLY A 462 -12.08 9.53 -5.07
N ARG A 463 -11.73 8.59 -4.16
CA ARG A 463 -12.63 7.56 -3.63
C ARG A 463 -12.76 7.63 -2.10
N GLU A 464 -11.63 7.74 -1.41
CA GLU A 464 -11.56 7.94 0.04
C GLU A 464 -10.30 8.75 0.42
N GLY A 465 -10.17 9.15 1.69
CA GLY A 465 -8.99 9.86 2.18
C GLY A 465 -7.72 9.00 2.11
N ILE A 466 -6.66 9.55 1.51
CA ILE A 466 -5.41 8.82 1.23
C ILE A 466 -4.61 8.49 2.50
N ASN A 467 -4.85 9.21 3.60
CA ASN A 467 -4.20 9.00 4.90
C ASN A 467 -5.13 8.39 5.98
N ASN A 468 -6.29 7.84 5.58
CA ASN A 468 -7.27 7.28 6.51
C ASN A 468 -6.81 6.02 7.24
N ASN A 469 -5.78 5.32 6.76
CA ASN A 469 -5.19 4.18 7.44
C ASN A 469 -3.93 4.63 8.21
N PRO A 470 -3.97 4.73 9.55
CA PRO A 470 -2.83 5.18 10.35
C PRO A 470 -1.65 4.19 10.36
N GLU A 471 -1.85 2.95 9.92
CA GLU A 471 -0.78 1.95 9.77
C GLU A 471 -0.15 1.97 8.38
N ARG A 472 -0.79 2.64 7.40
CA ARG A 472 -0.27 2.81 6.03
C ARG A 472 -0.84 4.06 5.38
N ARG A 473 -0.22 5.19 5.72
CA ARG A 473 -0.50 6.51 5.13
C ARG A 473 0.17 6.62 3.75
N ALA A 474 -0.49 7.31 2.82
CA ALA A 474 0.07 7.67 1.52
C ALA A 474 1.21 8.69 1.63
N VAL A 475 1.03 9.70 2.49
CA VAL A 475 2.00 10.75 2.78
C VAL A 475 2.22 10.73 4.28
N ASN A 476 3.39 10.27 4.72
CA ASN A 476 3.69 10.10 6.13
C ASN A 476 4.96 10.85 6.53
N LEU A 477 4.89 11.66 7.59
CA LEU A 477 6.10 12.22 8.20
C LEU A 477 6.76 11.16 9.10
N ARG A 478 8.06 10.93 8.90
CA ARG A 478 8.87 10.11 9.82
C ARG A 478 9.36 10.97 10.98
N GLU A 479 8.60 10.91 12.06
CA GLU A 479 8.81 11.67 13.31
C GLU A 479 10.14 11.27 13.95
N ALA A 480 11.09 12.21 14.02
CA ALA A 480 12.48 11.92 14.40
C ALA A 480 12.59 11.34 15.81
N ASP A 481 11.79 11.82 16.76
CA ASP A 481 11.82 11.40 18.17
C ASP A 481 11.51 9.91 18.41
N GLY A 482 11.03 9.19 17.38
CA GLY A 482 10.71 7.77 17.41
C GLY A 482 9.29 7.46 17.84
N ALA A 483 8.51 8.47 18.27
CA ALA A 483 7.10 8.33 18.58
C ALA A 483 6.29 8.72 17.34
N GLN A 484 5.67 7.75 16.67
CA GLN A 484 4.76 8.06 15.56
C GLN A 484 3.38 8.46 16.14
N ASP A 485 3.25 9.67 16.67
CA ASP A 485 2.12 10.08 17.50
C ASP A 485 1.24 11.20 16.93
N ILE A 486 1.64 11.81 15.80
CA ILE A 486 0.74 12.64 14.98
C ILE A 486 -0.55 11.87 14.67
N GLY A 487 -1.69 12.44 15.06
CA GLY A 487 -3.00 11.84 14.89
C GLY A 487 -3.38 10.72 15.85
N ARG A 488 -2.55 10.42 16.88
CA ARG A 488 -2.83 9.36 17.86
C ARG A 488 -3.03 9.96 19.27
N PRO A 489 -4.24 10.44 19.61
CA PRO A 489 -4.49 11.05 20.92
C PRO A 489 -4.22 10.07 22.07
N ALA A 490 -3.33 10.45 22.98
CA ALA A 490 -3.10 9.70 24.21
C ALA A 490 -4.38 9.69 25.07
N SER A 491 -4.78 8.53 25.58
CA SER A 491 -6.02 8.35 26.37
C SER A 491 -6.01 9.06 27.74
N VAL A 492 -4.93 9.80 28.06
CA VAL A 492 -4.68 10.41 29.38
C VAL A 492 -4.30 11.90 29.24
N GLY A 493 -5.24 12.71 28.78
CA GLY A 493 -5.56 14.07 29.27
C GLY A 493 -4.51 15.15 29.54
N LEU A 494 -3.22 15.02 29.19
CA LEU A 494 -2.20 16.03 29.52
C LEU A 494 -1.20 16.37 28.40
N PHE A 495 -1.20 15.65 27.28
CA PHE A 495 -0.30 15.89 26.15
C PHE A 495 -1.12 16.08 24.86
N GLN A 496 -1.49 17.33 24.56
CA GLN A 496 -2.37 17.67 23.42
C GLN A 496 -1.64 18.32 22.23
N ASN A 497 -0.37 18.71 22.40
CA ASN A 497 0.40 19.38 21.34
C ASN A 497 1.17 18.40 20.44
N GLU A 498 1.59 17.25 20.97
CA GLU A 498 2.35 16.22 20.23
C GLU A 498 1.54 15.64 19.06
N THR A 499 0.23 15.44 19.23
CA THR A 499 -0.65 14.89 18.18
C THR A 499 -0.78 15.76 16.91
N ASN A 500 -0.30 17.01 16.96
CA ASN A 500 -0.29 17.97 15.86
C ASN A 500 1.13 18.23 15.32
N GLY A 501 2.13 17.52 15.84
CA GLY A 501 3.55 17.70 15.56
C GLY A 501 4.29 18.52 16.61
N SER A 502 5.56 18.17 16.81
CA SER A 502 6.46 18.76 17.81
C SER A 502 7.75 19.30 17.18
N PRO A 503 8.50 20.17 17.88
CA PRO A 503 9.84 20.59 17.43
C PRO A 503 10.87 19.44 17.44
N PHE A 504 10.54 18.31 18.06
CA PHE A 504 11.39 17.12 18.13
C PHE A 504 11.14 16.14 16.99
N ASP A 505 10.15 16.39 16.14
CA ASP A 505 9.90 15.58 14.93
C ASP A 505 10.91 15.90 13.83
N PHE A 506 11.61 17.04 13.95
CA PHE A 506 12.72 17.43 13.07
C PHE A 506 14.00 16.63 13.38
N TRP A 507 14.71 16.25 12.32
CA TRP A 507 16.02 15.61 12.41
C TRP A 507 17.13 16.68 12.51
N TRP A 508 17.88 16.66 13.62
CA TRP A 508 19.03 17.54 13.87
C TRP A 508 19.93 17.02 15.00
N SER A 509 21.21 17.39 14.97
CA SER A 509 22.29 16.73 15.73
C SER A 509 22.09 16.67 17.27
N GLY A 510 21.47 17.70 17.86
CA GLY A 510 21.25 17.82 19.30
C GLY A 510 19.85 17.42 19.77
N ASN A 511 19.04 16.78 18.91
CA ASN A 511 17.71 16.33 19.30
C ASN A 511 17.82 15.32 20.46
N ASN A 512 17.23 15.68 21.59
CA ASN A 512 17.32 14.95 22.85
C ASN A 512 15.95 14.48 23.33
N ALA A 513 15.03 14.21 22.40
CA ALA A 513 13.70 13.73 22.73
C ALA A 513 13.76 12.43 23.56
N THR A 514 12.91 12.38 24.58
CA THR A 514 12.81 11.26 25.51
C THR A 514 11.35 10.95 25.78
N VAL A 515 10.97 9.70 25.57
CA VAL A 515 9.64 9.19 25.90
C VAL A 515 9.65 8.72 27.36
N ILE A 516 8.79 9.31 28.20
CA ILE A 516 8.67 8.94 29.61
C ILE A 516 7.57 7.88 29.77
N SER A 517 7.97 6.62 30.01
CA SER A 517 7.06 5.52 30.30
C SER A 517 6.89 5.30 31.82
N PRO A 518 5.83 4.59 32.28
CA PRO A 518 5.73 4.15 33.68
C PRO A 518 6.94 3.32 34.15
N SER A 519 7.68 2.71 33.23
CA SER A 519 8.89 1.91 33.46
C SER A 519 10.20 2.71 33.40
N GLY A 520 10.19 3.99 33.04
CA GLY A 520 11.39 4.84 32.93
C GLY A 520 11.44 5.69 31.65
N GLU A 521 12.52 6.45 31.49
CA GLU A 521 12.81 7.26 30.30
C GLU A 521 13.44 6.41 29.20
N ILE A 522 12.97 6.57 27.96
CA ILE A 522 13.46 5.89 26.78
C ILE A 522 13.83 6.95 25.73
N THR A 523 15.11 7.00 25.35
CA THR A 523 15.57 7.78 24.20
C THR A 523 15.57 6.87 22.98
N LEU A 524 14.71 7.15 22.01
CA LEU A 524 14.64 6.40 20.74
C LEU A 524 15.43 7.11 19.63
N TYR A 525 15.41 8.45 19.64
CA TYR A 525 16.15 9.27 18.68
C TYR A 525 17.62 8.89 18.61
N GLN A 526 18.09 8.75 17.38
CA GLN A 526 19.50 8.66 17.03
C GLN A 526 19.72 9.62 15.87
N ASN A 527 20.92 10.23 15.77
CA ASN A 527 21.27 11.11 14.65
C ASN A 527 21.51 10.32 13.33
N ARG A 528 20.62 9.38 13.04
CA ARG A 528 20.61 8.44 11.92
C ARG A 528 19.20 7.89 11.68
N PHE A 529 18.86 7.70 10.42
CA PHE A 529 17.63 7.10 9.91
C PHE A 529 18.00 5.93 8.98
N GLY A 530 17.74 4.70 9.43
CA GLY A 530 18.19 3.48 8.76
C GLY A 530 17.36 2.24 9.14
N PRO A 531 17.74 1.05 8.66
CA PRO A 531 16.90 -0.16 8.80
C PRO A 531 16.84 -0.74 10.23
N ASN A 532 17.64 -0.21 11.14
CA ASN A 532 17.76 -0.60 12.55
C ASN A 532 17.66 0.61 13.50
N THR A 533 16.97 1.68 13.08
CA THR A 533 16.64 2.86 13.90
C THR A 533 15.15 2.86 14.26
N ILE A 534 14.73 3.79 15.13
CA ILE A 534 13.32 4.06 15.39
C ILE A 534 13.17 5.60 15.29
N PRO A 535 12.42 6.11 14.29
CA PRO A 535 11.75 5.37 13.22
C PRO A 535 12.76 4.69 12.27
N ASP A 536 12.32 3.64 11.57
CA ASP A 536 13.13 2.97 10.54
C ASP A 536 12.76 3.44 9.12
N ASN A 537 13.60 3.07 8.16
CA ASN A 537 13.39 3.38 6.75
C ASN A 537 12.86 2.21 5.92
N ARG A 538 12.22 1.21 6.53
CA ARG A 538 11.62 0.08 5.81
C ARG A 538 10.49 0.55 4.88
N SER A 539 10.22 -0.23 3.84
CA SER A 539 9.01 -0.04 3.04
C SER A 539 7.75 -0.21 3.91
N ASN A 540 6.62 0.31 3.45
CA ASN A 540 5.32 0.18 4.08
C ASN A 540 4.83 -1.27 4.18
N SER A 541 5.39 -2.16 3.35
CA SER A 541 5.15 -3.61 3.43
C SER A 541 6.17 -4.34 4.33
N GLY A 542 7.07 -3.61 4.99
CA GLY A 542 7.99 -4.11 6.01
C GLY A 542 9.36 -4.60 5.50
N ALA A 543 9.62 -4.47 4.19
CA ALA A 543 10.89 -4.90 3.62
C ALA A 543 12.04 -3.97 4.01
N VAL A 544 13.24 -4.54 4.05
CA VAL A 544 14.46 -3.82 4.42
C VAL A 544 14.86 -2.85 3.31
N SER A 545 15.18 -1.61 3.69
CA SER A 545 15.78 -0.62 2.80
C SER A 545 17.30 -0.57 3.00
N PHE A 546 18.04 -0.37 1.92
CA PHE A 546 19.50 -0.54 1.91
C PHE A 546 20.30 0.76 1.98
N PHE A 547 19.80 1.75 2.72
CA PHE A 547 20.49 3.03 2.93
C PHE A 547 20.38 3.49 4.38
N GLU A 548 21.23 4.43 4.76
CA GLU A 548 21.14 5.16 6.02
C GLU A 548 21.41 6.64 5.76
N ILE A 549 20.55 7.50 6.29
CA ILE A 549 20.77 8.95 6.35
C ILE A 549 21.31 9.27 7.74
N PHE A 550 22.39 10.02 7.85
CA PHE A 550 23.06 10.27 9.13
C PHE A 550 23.80 11.60 9.13
N ASP A 551 24.44 11.94 10.26
CA ASP A 551 25.21 13.19 10.41
C ASP A 551 24.36 14.43 10.08
N PHE A 552 23.11 14.44 10.59
CA PHE A 552 22.26 15.62 10.44
C PHE A 552 22.91 16.78 11.20
N SER A 553 22.93 17.96 10.57
CA SER A 553 23.43 19.18 11.17
C SER A 553 22.58 19.65 12.35
N ASP A 554 22.99 20.73 13.00
CA ASP A 554 22.12 21.47 13.91
C ASP A 554 20.90 22.06 13.18
N ASN A 555 19.98 22.62 13.97
CA ASN A 555 18.82 23.37 13.52
C ASN A 555 19.25 24.68 12.82
N LEU A 556 19.49 24.60 11.51
CA LEU A 556 20.09 25.68 10.72
C LEU A 556 19.17 26.07 9.54
N PRO A 557 19.19 27.36 9.12
CA PRO A 557 18.49 27.81 7.91
C PRO A 557 18.91 27.05 6.65
N THR A 558 20.15 26.56 6.60
CA THR A 558 20.62 25.57 5.63
C THR A 558 21.14 24.37 6.40
N ALA A 559 20.30 23.34 6.52
CA ALA A 559 20.64 22.09 7.19
C ALA A 559 21.35 21.13 6.23
N SER A 560 22.06 20.15 6.78
CA SER A 560 22.74 19.13 6.00
C SER A 560 22.62 17.74 6.59
N PHE A 561 22.84 16.74 5.76
CA PHE A 561 22.96 15.34 6.15
C PHE A 561 23.94 14.62 5.21
N ARG A 562 24.27 13.38 5.55
CA ARG A 562 24.98 12.43 4.67
C ARG A 562 24.13 11.20 4.44
N ILE A 563 24.39 10.52 3.33
CA ILE A 563 23.71 9.27 2.98
C ILE A 563 24.68 8.26 2.40
N HIS A 564 24.55 7.01 2.81
CA HIS A 564 25.36 5.89 2.30
C HIS A 564 24.53 4.61 2.21
N GLN A 565 25.00 3.66 1.41
CA GLN A 565 24.37 2.35 1.29
C GLN A 565 24.70 1.51 2.54
N VAL A 566 23.70 0.84 3.10
CA VAL A 566 23.86 -0.11 4.20
C VAL A 566 23.11 -1.38 3.88
N ASN A 567 23.72 -2.54 4.12
CA ASN A 567 23.03 -3.82 3.98
C ASN A 567 23.31 -4.68 5.22
N PRO A 568 22.40 -4.68 6.20
CA PRO A 568 22.52 -5.52 7.40
C PRO A 568 22.60 -7.03 7.08
N TYR A 569 22.15 -7.43 5.88
CA TYR A 569 22.10 -8.81 5.40
C TYR A 569 23.08 -9.08 4.27
N SER A 570 24.19 -8.31 4.19
CA SER A 570 25.23 -8.48 3.17
C SER A 570 25.91 -9.84 3.16
N HIS A 571 25.80 -10.60 4.27
CA HIS A 571 26.24 -11.99 4.36
C HIS A 571 25.32 -12.97 3.61
N LEU A 572 24.08 -12.56 3.34
CA LEU A 572 23.05 -13.36 2.68
C LEU A 572 22.84 -12.93 1.23
N TYR A 573 22.61 -11.64 0.98
CA TYR A 573 22.39 -11.12 -0.38
C TYR A 573 22.82 -9.66 -0.54
N GLN A 574 22.92 -9.20 -1.79
CA GLN A 574 23.09 -7.78 -2.15
C GLN A 574 22.06 -7.38 -3.21
N VAL A 575 21.46 -6.19 -3.09
CA VAL A 575 20.70 -5.59 -4.21
C VAL A 575 21.72 -5.00 -5.17
N ILE A 576 21.78 -5.53 -6.39
CA ILE A 576 22.77 -5.11 -7.38
C ILE A 576 22.17 -4.17 -8.42
N HIS A 577 20.90 -4.35 -8.78
CA HIS A 577 20.21 -3.53 -9.77
C HIS A 577 18.75 -3.27 -9.37
N SER A 578 18.30 -2.06 -9.67
CA SER A 578 16.92 -1.60 -9.52
C SER A 578 16.60 -0.73 -10.73
N ARG A 579 15.57 -1.08 -11.49
CA ARG A 579 15.18 -0.34 -12.70
C ARG A 579 13.68 -0.13 -12.77
N ASN A 580 13.25 0.94 -13.41
CA ASN A 580 11.85 1.30 -13.65
C ASN A 580 11.59 1.63 -15.14
N ASP A 581 12.49 1.20 -16.02
CA ASP A 581 12.49 1.53 -17.45
C ASP A 581 11.99 0.40 -18.35
N LEU A 582 11.41 -0.66 -17.78
CA LEU A 582 10.76 -1.71 -18.54
C LEU A 582 9.56 -1.17 -19.34
N ARG A 583 9.48 -1.51 -20.63
CA ARG A 583 8.44 -1.02 -21.54
C ARG A 583 7.49 -2.13 -22.00
N VAL A 584 7.23 -3.09 -21.11
CA VAL A 584 6.26 -4.19 -21.30
C VAL A 584 5.27 -4.20 -20.15
N ALA A 585 4.07 -4.72 -20.37
CA ALA A 585 3.06 -4.82 -19.31
C ALA A 585 3.33 -6.06 -18.44
N THR A 586 3.79 -5.86 -17.22
CA THR A 586 4.38 -6.91 -16.36
C THR A 586 3.38 -7.59 -15.42
N PHE A 587 2.09 -7.54 -15.76
CA PHE A 587 1.03 -8.32 -15.14
C PHE A 587 0.01 -8.78 -16.18
N THR A 588 -0.80 -9.75 -15.78
CA THR A 588 -1.95 -10.23 -16.56
C THR A 588 -3.21 -10.18 -15.70
N GLU A 589 -4.33 -9.76 -16.30
CA GLU A 589 -5.59 -9.57 -15.59
C GLU A 589 -6.15 -10.90 -15.05
N PHE A 590 -6.68 -10.89 -13.83
CA PHE A 590 -7.28 -12.08 -13.22
C PHE A 590 -8.46 -12.65 -14.01
N ALA A 591 -9.21 -11.77 -14.69
CA ALA A 591 -10.37 -12.15 -15.49
C ALA A 591 -10.00 -12.98 -16.73
N ASP A 592 -8.75 -12.94 -17.18
CA ASP A 592 -8.28 -13.73 -18.32
C ASP A 592 -8.02 -15.18 -17.88
N GLN A 593 -8.95 -16.07 -18.25
CA GLN A 593 -8.86 -17.49 -17.87
C GLN A 593 -7.62 -18.19 -18.44
N TYR A 594 -7.09 -17.76 -19.59
CA TYR A 594 -5.88 -18.38 -20.12
C TYR A 594 -4.68 -18.06 -19.22
N TYR A 595 -4.49 -16.79 -18.86
CA TYR A 595 -3.39 -16.40 -17.98
C TYR A 595 -3.55 -16.88 -16.55
N ARG A 596 -4.78 -17.07 -16.06
CA ARG A 596 -4.99 -17.73 -14.77
C ARG A 596 -4.44 -19.16 -14.75
N ARG A 597 -4.50 -19.86 -15.89
CA ARG A 597 -4.06 -21.25 -16.05
C ARG A 597 -2.59 -21.36 -16.47
N TYR A 598 -2.14 -20.47 -17.33
CA TYR A 598 -0.81 -20.44 -17.94
C TYR A 598 -0.18 -19.03 -17.85
N PRO A 599 0.06 -18.51 -16.63
CA PRO A 599 0.60 -17.17 -16.40
C PRO A 599 2.04 -17.00 -16.87
N LEU A 600 2.49 -15.76 -17.00
CA LEU A 600 3.85 -15.46 -17.44
C LEU A 600 4.88 -15.63 -16.32
N ALA A 601 6.10 -16.02 -16.69
CA ALA A 601 7.24 -16.22 -15.80
C ALA A 601 8.56 -15.83 -16.51
N ILE A 602 9.48 -15.23 -15.74
CA ILE A 602 10.84 -14.95 -16.20
C ILE A 602 11.55 -16.29 -16.46
N GLN A 603 12.32 -16.37 -17.55
CA GLN A 603 13.06 -17.58 -17.92
C GLN A 603 14.53 -17.28 -18.24
N PRO A 604 15.46 -18.20 -17.93
CA PRO A 604 16.85 -18.05 -18.34
C PRO A 604 17.00 -18.26 -19.85
N TYR A 605 17.90 -17.50 -20.46
CA TYR A 605 18.28 -17.61 -21.86
C TYR A 605 19.59 -18.41 -22.00
N LEU A 606 19.47 -19.74 -21.93
CA LEU A 606 20.59 -20.69 -21.76
C LEU A 606 21.47 -20.92 -22.99
N SER A 607 21.36 -20.10 -24.04
CA SER A 607 22.11 -20.31 -25.29
C SER A 607 23.47 -19.62 -25.33
N LYS A 608 23.76 -18.78 -24.33
CA LYS A 608 25.03 -18.06 -24.15
C LYS A 608 25.67 -18.45 -22.81
N THR A 609 26.96 -18.16 -22.66
CA THR A 609 27.74 -18.49 -21.44
C THR A 609 27.50 -17.54 -20.26
N GLU A 610 26.90 -16.38 -20.52
CA GLU A 610 26.56 -15.35 -19.54
C GLU A 610 25.12 -15.51 -19.01
N ASN A 611 24.78 -14.80 -17.93
CA ASN A 611 23.52 -14.95 -17.19
C ASN A 611 22.32 -14.23 -17.83
N TRP A 612 22.02 -14.51 -19.08
CA TRP A 612 20.90 -13.84 -19.77
C TRP A 612 19.53 -14.33 -19.28
N VAL A 613 18.58 -13.42 -19.11
CA VAL A 613 17.18 -13.73 -18.75
C VAL A 613 16.20 -13.06 -19.72
N VAL A 614 15.07 -13.71 -19.97
CA VAL A 614 13.94 -13.18 -20.74
C VAL A 614 12.86 -12.74 -19.76
N ILE A 615 12.52 -11.46 -19.79
CA ILE A 615 11.45 -10.86 -18.98
C ILE A 615 10.24 -10.66 -19.89
N PRO A 616 9.21 -11.52 -19.80
CA PRO A 616 7.99 -11.32 -20.57
C PRO A 616 7.10 -10.27 -19.93
N GLY A 617 6.44 -9.47 -20.75
CA GLY A 617 5.17 -8.85 -20.40
C GLY A 617 4.07 -9.35 -21.31
N ASN A 618 2.83 -8.98 -21.03
CA ASN A 618 1.70 -9.50 -21.80
C ASN A 618 1.73 -9.08 -23.28
N ASN A 619 2.48 -8.04 -23.66
CA ASN A 619 2.53 -7.45 -25.00
C ASN A 619 3.90 -7.58 -25.71
N GLY A 620 4.88 -8.25 -25.09
CA GLY A 620 6.24 -8.30 -25.61
C GLY A 620 7.25 -8.83 -24.60
N ILE A 621 8.54 -8.70 -24.90
CA ILE A 621 9.62 -9.13 -24.00
C ILE A 621 10.77 -8.11 -23.93
N HIS A 622 11.53 -8.18 -22.85
CA HIS A 622 12.92 -7.70 -22.77
C HIS A 622 13.88 -8.88 -22.54
N ILE A 623 15.13 -8.72 -22.97
CA ILE A 623 16.25 -9.58 -22.62
C ILE A 623 17.18 -8.77 -21.71
N TYR A 624 17.55 -9.34 -20.56
CA TYR A 624 18.32 -8.67 -19.52
C TYR A 624 19.54 -9.50 -19.09
N ASN A 625 20.63 -8.84 -18.70
CA ASN A 625 21.80 -9.45 -18.09
C ASN A 625 22.09 -8.83 -16.72
N PRO A 626 22.00 -9.61 -15.62
CA PRO A 626 22.25 -9.16 -14.26
C PRO A 626 23.73 -8.93 -13.95
N ASP A 627 24.66 -9.47 -14.75
CA ASP A 627 26.10 -9.26 -14.56
C ASP A 627 26.54 -7.86 -15.04
N SER A 628 25.92 -7.36 -16.10
CA SER A 628 26.32 -6.13 -16.81
C SER A 628 25.29 -4.99 -16.73
N ASP A 629 24.14 -5.24 -16.09
CA ASP A 629 22.96 -4.36 -16.10
C ASP A 629 22.46 -3.97 -17.51
N PHE A 630 22.77 -4.80 -18.50
CA PHE A 630 22.33 -4.56 -19.87
C PHE A 630 20.86 -4.96 -20.02
N LEU A 631 20.04 -4.04 -20.54
CA LEU A 631 18.65 -4.27 -20.91
C LEU A 631 18.49 -4.05 -22.42
N SER A 632 17.97 -5.04 -23.13
CA SER A 632 17.71 -4.93 -24.58
C SER A 632 16.59 -3.93 -24.87
N ASP A 633 16.55 -3.43 -26.12
CA ASP A 633 15.33 -2.81 -26.65
C ASP A 633 14.13 -3.77 -26.50
N VAL A 634 12.95 -3.18 -26.32
CA VAL A 634 11.72 -3.95 -26.19
C VAL A 634 11.33 -4.61 -27.51
N LEU A 635 11.04 -5.92 -27.47
CA LEU A 635 10.42 -6.61 -28.59
C LEU A 635 8.90 -6.61 -28.39
N GLN A 636 8.22 -5.65 -29.02
CA GLN A 636 6.76 -5.58 -29.04
C GLN A 636 6.19 -6.48 -30.15
N THR A 637 5.17 -7.27 -29.83
CA THR A 637 4.57 -8.22 -30.79
C THR A 637 3.30 -7.70 -31.46
N GLY A 638 2.66 -6.66 -30.88
CA GLY A 638 1.37 -6.13 -31.36
C GLY A 638 0.17 -7.03 -31.02
N TYR A 639 0.37 -8.08 -30.24
CA TYR A 639 -0.65 -9.00 -29.72
C TYR A 639 -0.27 -9.47 -28.32
N HIS A 640 -1.22 -9.96 -27.54
CA HIS A 640 -0.88 -10.53 -26.23
C HIS A 640 -0.15 -11.87 -26.38
N ILE A 641 0.91 -12.12 -25.61
CA ILE A 641 1.76 -13.31 -25.78
C ILE A 641 1.48 -14.41 -24.75
N GLN A 642 1.69 -15.67 -25.13
CA GLN A 642 1.80 -16.79 -24.19
C GLN A 642 3.16 -16.78 -23.47
N GLN A 643 3.33 -17.67 -22.48
CA GLN A 643 4.65 -17.95 -21.91
C GLN A 643 5.65 -18.26 -23.04
N PRO A 644 6.77 -17.52 -23.14
CA PRO A 644 7.80 -17.82 -24.12
C PRO A 644 8.34 -19.25 -23.99
N PHE A 645 8.78 -19.81 -25.11
CA PHE A 645 9.57 -21.04 -25.12
C PHE A 645 11.02 -20.71 -25.46
N ILE A 646 11.98 -21.18 -24.66
CA ILE A 646 13.42 -20.96 -24.94
C ILE A 646 14.09 -22.27 -25.30
N SER A 647 14.67 -22.36 -26.50
CA SER A 647 15.46 -23.51 -26.93
C SER A 647 16.88 -23.40 -26.40
N SER A 648 17.19 -24.17 -25.36
CA SER A 648 18.54 -24.22 -24.75
C SER A 648 19.62 -24.75 -25.70
N GLN A 649 19.27 -25.57 -26.68
CA GLN A 649 20.23 -26.21 -27.58
C GLN A 649 20.51 -25.38 -28.85
N ASN A 650 19.49 -24.73 -29.41
CA ASN A 650 19.59 -24.03 -30.69
C ASN A 650 19.66 -22.50 -30.57
N GLY A 651 19.38 -21.97 -29.37
CA GLY A 651 19.48 -20.55 -29.06
C GLY A 651 18.46 -19.65 -29.73
N PHE A 652 17.35 -20.20 -30.20
CA PHE A 652 16.17 -19.41 -30.54
C PHE A 652 15.16 -19.43 -29.39
N PHE A 653 14.25 -18.46 -29.39
CA PHE A 653 13.07 -18.46 -28.54
C PHE A 653 11.82 -18.27 -29.38
N THR A 654 10.68 -18.69 -28.87
CA THR A 654 9.40 -18.61 -29.58
C THR A 654 8.43 -17.74 -28.79
N LEU A 655 7.79 -16.79 -29.48
CA LEU A 655 6.64 -16.05 -28.96
C LEU A 655 5.40 -16.48 -29.73
N ALA A 656 4.33 -16.76 -28.99
CA ALA A 656 3.06 -17.18 -29.54
C ALA A 656 1.95 -16.24 -29.07
N GLU A 657 0.98 -15.96 -29.94
CA GLU A 657 -0.19 -15.17 -29.58
C GLU A 657 -1.06 -15.94 -28.57
N LYS A 658 -1.50 -15.24 -27.53
CA LYS A 658 -2.41 -15.75 -26.51
C LYS A 658 -3.75 -16.17 -27.15
N PRO A 659 -4.24 -17.39 -26.92
CA PRO A 659 -5.54 -17.80 -27.43
C PRO A 659 -6.67 -16.97 -26.83
N THR A 660 -7.71 -16.73 -27.62
CA THR A 660 -8.95 -16.05 -27.23
C THR A 660 -10.16 -16.84 -27.74
N ALA A 661 -11.31 -16.71 -27.07
CA ALA A 661 -12.50 -17.52 -27.38
C ALA A 661 -13.04 -17.31 -28.81
N ASP A 662 -12.73 -16.17 -29.43
CA ASP A 662 -13.15 -15.77 -30.77
C ASP A 662 -12.14 -16.15 -31.87
N LYS A 663 -10.91 -16.54 -31.52
CA LYS A 663 -9.86 -16.91 -32.48
C LYS A 663 -9.65 -18.42 -32.56
N GLN A 664 -9.72 -18.94 -33.78
CA GLN A 664 -9.44 -20.36 -34.05
C GLN A 664 -7.96 -20.63 -34.33
N GLU A 665 -7.19 -19.62 -34.73
CA GLU A 665 -5.77 -19.71 -35.03
C GLU A 665 -4.99 -18.60 -34.32
N ILE A 666 -3.72 -18.88 -34.03
CA ILE A 666 -2.74 -17.98 -33.41
C ILE A 666 -1.50 -17.86 -34.28
N TYR A 667 -0.77 -16.76 -34.13
CA TYR A 667 0.58 -16.66 -34.69
C TYR A 667 1.62 -17.26 -33.74
N VAL A 668 2.57 -18.00 -34.30
CA VAL A 668 3.74 -18.51 -33.60
C VAL A 668 4.97 -18.06 -34.37
N THR A 669 5.85 -17.31 -33.71
CA THR A 669 7.05 -16.73 -34.32
C THR A 669 8.30 -17.14 -33.56
N GLY A 670 9.29 -17.64 -34.28
CA GLY A 670 10.61 -17.97 -33.75
C GLY A 670 11.59 -16.83 -33.98
N TYR A 671 12.35 -16.51 -32.94
CA TYR A 671 13.32 -15.42 -32.92
C TYR A 671 14.68 -15.92 -32.47
N LYS A 672 15.73 -15.26 -32.95
CA LYS A 672 17.09 -15.43 -32.46
C LYS A 672 17.64 -14.10 -32.02
N TRP A 673 18.31 -14.09 -30.88
CA TRP A 673 18.98 -12.90 -30.38
C TRP A 673 20.49 -12.99 -30.66
N SER A 674 21.01 -12.03 -31.45
CA SER A 674 22.42 -11.94 -31.83
C SER A 674 22.81 -10.49 -32.06
N GLU A 675 24.05 -10.11 -31.71
CA GLU A 675 24.55 -8.73 -31.87
C GLU A 675 23.62 -7.69 -31.23
N ASP A 676 23.13 -8.01 -30.02
CA ASP A 676 22.19 -7.21 -29.24
C ASP A 676 20.84 -6.90 -29.91
N LEU A 677 20.57 -7.52 -31.07
CA LEU A 677 19.33 -7.40 -31.83
C LEU A 677 18.56 -8.72 -31.88
N VAL A 678 17.24 -8.61 -31.93
CA VAL A 678 16.36 -9.76 -32.14
C VAL A 678 16.01 -9.87 -33.63
N HIS A 679 16.24 -11.06 -34.20
CA HIS A 679 15.90 -11.38 -35.58
C HIS A 679 14.78 -12.43 -35.64
N GLU A 680 13.75 -12.17 -36.44
CA GLU A 680 12.74 -13.19 -36.77
C GLU A 680 13.36 -14.26 -37.69
N LEU A 681 13.18 -15.53 -37.33
CA LEU A 681 13.67 -16.69 -38.10
C LEU A 681 12.57 -17.29 -38.98
N TRP A 682 11.39 -17.48 -38.39
CA TRP A 682 10.25 -18.12 -39.02
C TRP A 682 8.97 -17.69 -38.32
N LYS A 683 7.85 -17.76 -39.04
CA LYS A 683 6.52 -17.46 -38.54
C LYS A 683 5.50 -18.36 -39.20
N PHE A 684 4.59 -18.94 -38.42
CA PHE A 684 3.50 -19.75 -38.93
C PHE A 684 2.21 -19.51 -38.15
N THR A 685 1.09 -20.01 -38.67
CA THR A 685 -0.19 -20.05 -37.96
C THR A 685 -0.46 -21.45 -37.43
N ALA A 686 -0.96 -21.53 -36.21
CA ALA A 686 -1.35 -22.78 -35.56
C ALA A 686 -2.78 -22.66 -35.04
N PRO A 687 -3.53 -23.76 -34.87
CA PRO A 687 -4.77 -23.73 -34.11
C PRO A 687 -4.55 -23.17 -32.71
N ALA A 688 -5.55 -22.46 -32.17
CA ALA A 688 -5.48 -21.91 -30.83
C ALA A 688 -5.26 -23.03 -29.79
N PRO A 689 -4.16 -23.01 -29.01
CA PRO A 689 -3.86 -24.05 -28.04
C PRO A 689 -4.74 -23.95 -26.81
N ASN A 690 -4.85 -25.07 -26.10
CA ASN A 690 -5.41 -25.14 -24.76
C ASN A 690 -4.30 -25.57 -23.77
N GLY A 691 -3.18 -24.85 -23.85
CA GLY A 691 -1.93 -25.20 -23.21
C GLY A 691 -0.81 -24.24 -23.63
N PHE A 692 0.43 -24.72 -23.50
CA PHE A 692 1.62 -23.99 -23.94
C PHE A 692 1.95 -24.23 -25.41
N VAL A 693 2.77 -23.34 -25.97
CA VAL A 693 3.78 -23.75 -26.94
C VAL A 693 4.96 -24.31 -26.15
N SER A 694 5.24 -25.60 -26.33
CA SER A 694 6.24 -26.35 -25.56
C SER A 694 7.05 -27.28 -26.47
N SER A 695 7.95 -28.09 -25.91
CA SER A 695 8.74 -29.03 -26.70
C SER A 695 9.07 -30.31 -25.92
N SER A 696 8.52 -31.44 -26.36
CA SER A 696 8.83 -32.79 -25.84
C SER A 696 10.02 -33.45 -26.53
N GLU A 697 10.36 -33.01 -27.75
CA GLU A 697 11.39 -33.56 -28.61
C GLU A 697 12.21 -32.45 -29.24
N GLN A 698 13.49 -32.72 -29.51
CA GLN A 698 14.37 -31.74 -30.13
C GLN A 698 13.83 -31.28 -31.49
N ASN A 699 13.82 -29.96 -31.72
CA ASN A 699 13.33 -29.30 -32.93
C ASN A 699 11.83 -29.44 -33.22
N ILE A 700 11.04 -30.04 -32.33
CA ILE A 700 9.59 -30.09 -32.48
C ILE A 700 8.94 -29.17 -31.46
N LEU A 701 8.08 -28.27 -31.94
CA LEU A 701 7.17 -27.51 -31.09
C LEU A 701 5.85 -28.26 -30.96
N ASP A 702 5.47 -28.51 -29.72
CA ASP A 702 4.15 -29.01 -29.37
C ASP A 702 3.22 -27.80 -29.18
N ILE A 703 2.12 -27.77 -29.93
CA ILE A 703 1.04 -26.80 -29.73
C ILE A 703 0.01 -27.50 -28.85
N ASP A 704 0.23 -27.45 -27.53
CA ASP A 704 -0.46 -28.30 -26.56
C ASP A 704 -1.98 -28.11 -26.61
N GLY A 705 -2.71 -29.23 -26.62
CA GLY A 705 -4.17 -29.25 -26.73
C GLY A 705 -4.69 -29.09 -28.16
N THR A 706 -3.81 -29.16 -29.17
CA THR A 706 -4.19 -29.20 -30.58
C THR A 706 -3.69 -30.48 -31.25
N ASN A 707 -4.14 -30.73 -32.47
CA ASN A 707 -3.66 -31.85 -33.29
C ASN A 707 -2.45 -31.46 -34.17
N VAL A 708 -1.76 -30.37 -33.85
CA VAL A 708 -0.63 -29.86 -34.65
C VAL A 708 0.63 -29.82 -33.78
N ARG A 709 1.73 -30.33 -34.34
CA ARG A 709 3.10 -30.06 -33.91
C ARG A 709 3.82 -29.38 -35.06
N PHE A 710 4.94 -28.70 -34.80
CA PHE A 710 5.71 -28.02 -35.84
C PHE A 710 7.15 -28.51 -35.85
N ASP A 711 7.63 -28.97 -37.00
CA ASP A 711 9.03 -29.29 -37.23
C ASP A 711 9.80 -28.02 -37.60
N ILE A 712 10.70 -27.60 -36.74
CA ILE A 712 11.47 -26.36 -36.88
C ILE A 712 12.54 -26.48 -37.97
N LEU A 713 13.04 -27.68 -38.27
CA LEU A 713 14.05 -27.90 -39.30
C LEU A 713 13.43 -27.93 -40.69
N GLU A 714 12.32 -28.65 -40.82
CA GLU A 714 11.60 -28.80 -42.10
C GLU A 714 10.59 -27.65 -42.35
N LEU A 715 10.36 -26.80 -41.34
CA LEU A 715 9.41 -25.69 -41.35
C LEU A 715 8.00 -26.12 -41.80
N ASN A 716 7.52 -27.24 -41.27
CA ASN A 716 6.22 -27.82 -41.64
C ASN A 716 5.41 -28.29 -40.43
N ASN A 717 4.09 -28.42 -40.64
CA ASN A 717 3.17 -28.95 -39.64
C ASN A 717 3.17 -30.48 -39.65
N LEU A 718 3.29 -31.08 -38.47
CA LEU A 718 3.07 -32.49 -38.19
C LEU A 718 1.68 -32.66 -37.57
N PHE A 719 0.83 -33.44 -38.22
CA PHE A 719 -0.55 -33.65 -37.76
C PHE A 719 -0.67 -34.90 -36.89
N LEU A 720 -1.21 -34.70 -35.69
CA LEU A 720 -1.61 -35.75 -34.79
C LEU A 720 -3.02 -36.25 -35.16
N LEU A 721 -3.32 -37.49 -34.78
CA LEU A 721 -4.67 -38.04 -34.96
C LEU A 721 -5.71 -37.30 -34.11
N LYS A 722 -5.27 -36.75 -32.97
CA LYS A 722 -6.12 -36.18 -31.93
C LYS A 722 -5.43 -34.98 -31.26
N PRO A 723 -6.19 -34.01 -30.74
CA PRO A 723 -5.66 -33.00 -29.84
C PRO A 723 -4.94 -33.63 -28.66
N SER A 724 -3.69 -33.23 -28.41
CA SER A 724 -2.85 -33.90 -27.43
C SER A 724 -2.00 -32.94 -26.60
N TRP A 725 -1.70 -33.35 -25.36
CA TRP A 725 -0.67 -32.76 -24.51
C TRP A 725 0.40 -33.82 -24.24
N PHE A 726 1.66 -33.43 -24.18
CA PHE A 726 2.77 -34.37 -23.96
C PHE A 726 3.64 -33.94 -22.79
N SER A 727 4.05 -34.88 -21.96
CA SER A 727 5.21 -34.70 -21.09
C SER A 727 6.51 -34.70 -21.89
N GLY A 728 7.62 -34.35 -21.23
CA GLY A 728 8.95 -34.72 -21.71
C GLY A 728 9.10 -36.24 -21.83
N ILE A 729 10.05 -36.67 -22.67
CA ILE A 729 10.37 -38.09 -22.90
C ILE A 729 11.61 -38.48 -22.09
N ASN A 730 11.57 -39.59 -21.37
CA ASN A 730 12.74 -40.14 -20.69
C ASN A 730 12.81 -41.66 -20.84
N ASN A 731 13.80 -42.22 -21.55
CA ASN A 731 14.04 -43.68 -21.61
C ASN A 731 12.79 -44.56 -21.87
N GLY A 732 11.87 -44.10 -22.73
CA GLY A 732 10.62 -44.81 -23.05
C GLY A 732 9.44 -44.50 -22.11
N TYR A 733 9.64 -43.62 -21.13
CA TYR A 733 8.59 -43.03 -20.29
C TYR A 733 8.07 -41.73 -20.93
N GLN A 734 6.75 -41.63 -21.06
CA GLN A 734 6.04 -40.43 -21.49
C GLN A 734 4.58 -40.51 -21.02
N SER A 735 4.03 -39.42 -20.51
CA SER A 735 2.59 -39.26 -20.38
C SER A 735 2.06 -38.37 -21.49
N ARG A 736 0.85 -38.67 -21.95
CA ARG A 736 0.10 -37.81 -22.87
C ARG A 736 -1.35 -37.76 -22.48
N ILE A 737 -2.03 -36.68 -22.83
CA ILE A 737 -3.48 -36.56 -22.67
C ILE A 737 -4.10 -36.51 -24.05
N GLU A 738 -5.04 -37.41 -24.33
CA GLU A 738 -5.80 -37.49 -25.60
C GLU A 738 -7.19 -38.08 -25.32
N ASP A 739 -8.23 -37.64 -26.03
CA ASP A 739 -9.62 -38.12 -25.87
C ASP A 739 -10.11 -38.20 -24.41
N ASN A 740 -9.96 -37.11 -23.65
CA ASN A 740 -10.31 -37.05 -22.23
C ASN A 740 -9.70 -38.19 -21.41
N SER A 741 -8.49 -38.65 -21.77
CA SER A 741 -7.80 -39.72 -21.06
C SER A 741 -6.32 -39.39 -20.89
N LEU A 742 -5.79 -39.63 -19.70
CA LEU A 742 -4.36 -39.65 -19.45
C LEU A 742 -3.81 -41.01 -19.85
N VAL A 743 -2.85 -41.02 -20.77
CA VAL A 743 -2.16 -42.23 -21.22
C VAL A 743 -0.72 -42.19 -20.72
N LEU A 744 -0.35 -43.18 -19.90
CA LEU A 744 0.99 -43.36 -19.36
C LEU A 744 1.69 -44.45 -20.16
N GLN A 745 2.80 -44.11 -20.81
CA GLN A 745 3.67 -45.05 -21.51
C GLN A 745 4.95 -45.23 -20.70
N PHE A 746 5.35 -46.48 -20.48
CA PHE A 746 6.58 -46.86 -19.79
C PHE A 746 7.13 -48.18 -20.38
N PRO A 747 8.40 -48.56 -20.14
CA PRO A 747 9.00 -49.76 -20.74
C PRO A 747 8.23 -51.08 -20.52
N GLY A 748 7.44 -51.14 -19.44
CA GLY A 748 6.61 -52.30 -19.09
C GLY A 748 5.21 -52.33 -19.71
N GLY A 749 4.76 -51.26 -20.39
CA GLY A 749 3.44 -51.22 -21.01
C GLY A 749 2.83 -49.81 -21.11
N VAL A 750 1.52 -49.79 -21.30
CA VAL A 750 0.70 -48.56 -21.37
C VAL A 750 -0.46 -48.69 -20.39
N GLN A 751 -0.73 -47.62 -19.65
CA GLN A 751 -1.92 -47.48 -18.80
C GLN A 751 -2.74 -46.26 -19.24
N THR A 752 -4.06 -46.35 -19.09
CA THR A 752 -4.98 -45.28 -19.49
C THR A 752 -5.96 -44.99 -18.37
N PHE A 753 -6.11 -43.70 -18.02
CA PHE A 753 -7.02 -43.21 -17.00
C PHE A 753 -8.01 -42.22 -17.61
N PRO A 754 -9.32 -42.38 -17.41
CA PRO A 754 -10.30 -41.40 -17.88
C PRO A 754 -10.20 -40.11 -17.06
N ILE A 755 -10.35 -38.97 -17.73
CA ILE A 755 -10.48 -37.65 -17.11
C ILE A 755 -11.95 -37.24 -17.23
N ILE A 756 -12.63 -37.12 -16.09
CA ILE A 756 -14.07 -36.85 -15.99
C ILE A 756 -14.30 -35.34 -15.85
N GLU A 757 -13.67 -34.55 -16.70
CA GLU A 757 -13.83 -33.09 -16.74
C GLU A 757 -13.93 -32.59 -18.19
N ASP A 758 -14.54 -31.41 -18.37
CA ASP A 758 -14.53 -30.73 -19.66
C ASP A 758 -13.16 -30.08 -19.90
N LEU A 759 -12.32 -30.79 -20.65
CA LEU A 759 -10.95 -30.35 -20.93
C LEU A 759 -10.88 -28.99 -21.63
N GLN A 760 -11.94 -28.50 -22.28
CA GLN A 760 -11.91 -27.22 -22.98
C GLN A 760 -11.87 -25.99 -22.06
N ASN A 761 -12.26 -26.15 -20.79
CA ASN A 761 -12.48 -25.02 -19.87
C ASN A 761 -11.78 -25.21 -18.52
N ILE A 762 -10.61 -25.88 -18.52
CA ILE A 762 -9.79 -26.08 -17.32
C ILE A 762 -8.30 -25.98 -17.67
N ARG A 763 -7.43 -25.72 -16.69
CA ARG A 763 -6.00 -26.01 -16.83
C ARG A 763 -5.85 -27.51 -17.02
N ILE A 764 -4.93 -27.89 -17.90
CA ILE A 764 -4.61 -29.29 -18.11
C ILE A 764 -3.11 -29.42 -18.42
N HIS A 765 -2.43 -30.21 -17.60
CA HIS A 765 -1.01 -30.47 -17.79
C HIS A 765 -0.63 -31.85 -17.28
N THR A 766 0.36 -32.47 -17.93
CA THR A 766 0.99 -33.69 -17.44
C THR A 766 2.50 -33.61 -17.57
N GLY A 767 3.20 -34.21 -16.62
CA GLY A 767 4.66 -34.23 -16.60
C GLY A 767 5.23 -35.45 -15.91
N ILE A 768 6.56 -35.51 -15.90
CA ILE A 768 7.34 -36.59 -15.29
C ILE A 768 8.21 -36.05 -14.16
N ILE A 769 8.31 -36.84 -13.09
CA ILE A 769 9.24 -36.65 -11.98
C ILE A 769 10.22 -37.81 -12.04
N LYS A 770 11.48 -37.51 -12.32
CA LYS A 770 12.54 -38.52 -12.41
C LYS A 770 13.30 -38.60 -11.09
N ASN A 771 13.30 -39.76 -10.47
CA ASN A 771 14.12 -40.04 -9.29
C ASN A 771 15.51 -40.53 -9.71
N GLY A 772 16.51 -40.27 -8.86
CA GLY A 772 17.91 -40.62 -9.14
C GLY A 772 18.18 -42.12 -9.20
N ASN A 773 17.26 -42.96 -8.71
CA ASN A 773 17.27 -44.42 -8.88
C ASN A 773 16.66 -44.89 -10.22
N ASN A 774 16.32 -43.96 -11.12
CA ASN A 774 15.61 -44.15 -12.39
C ASN A 774 14.12 -44.51 -12.27
N ASP A 775 13.51 -44.44 -11.08
CA ASP A 775 12.06 -44.51 -10.97
C ASP A 775 11.42 -43.23 -11.51
N ILE A 776 10.29 -43.38 -12.20
CA ILE A 776 9.52 -42.27 -12.76
C ILE A 776 8.18 -42.20 -12.03
N THR A 777 7.77 -41.00 -11.66
CA THR A 777 6.38 -40.71 -11.27
C THR A 777 5.77 -39.81 -12.34
N PHE A 778 4.57 -40.15 -12.79
CA PHE A 778 3.78 -39.26 -13.66
C PHE A 778 2.85 -38.42 -12.80
N TYR A 779 2.52 -37.22 -13.25
CA TYR A 779 1.48 -36.41 -12.61
C TYR A 779 0.48 -35.84 -13.61
N LEU A 780 -0.72 -35.57 -13.12
CA LEU A 780 -1.79 -34.86 -13.81
C LEU A 780 -2.17 -33.64 -12.97
N LEU A 781 -2.17 -32.46 -13.60
CA LEU A 781 -2.57 -31.19 -13.00
C LEU A 781 -3.78 -30.62 -13.74
N LEU A 782 -4.87 -30.42 -13.01
CA LEU A 782 -6.06 -29.68 -13.44
C LEU A 782 -6.20 -28.38 -12.64
N ASP A 783 -7.30 -27.63 -12.81
CA ASP A 783 -7.55 -26.39 -12.04
C ASP A 783 -7.63 -26.66 -10.52
N ASN A 784 -8.31 -27.73 -10.14
CA ASN A 784 -8.62 -28.06 -8.74
C ASN A 784 -8.17 -29.47 -8.31
N LYS A 785 -7.40 -30.17 -9.15
CA LYS A 785 -6.95 -31.54 -8.90
C LYS A 785 -5.48 -31.71 -9.26
N LEU A 786 -4.75 -32.36 -8.37
CA LEU A 786 -3.37 -32.80 -8.60
C LEU A 786 -3.25 -34.26 -8.21
N SER A 787 -2.81 -35.10 -9.16
CA SER A 787 -2.70 -36.54 -8.95
C SER A 787 -1.36 -37.09 -9.42
N LEU A 788 -0.88 -38.13 -8.74
CA LEU A 788 0.34 -38.87 -9.05
C LEU A 788 0.06 -40.31 -9.47
N TYR A 789 0.93 -40.86 -10.31
CA TYR A 789 0.94 -42.25 -10.72
C TYR A 789 2.36 -42.79 -10.57
N THR A 790 2.53 -43.73 -9.65
CA THR A 790 3.85 -44.17 -9.18
C THR A 790 4.17 -45.60 -9.61
N SER A 791 5.46 -45.91 -9.68
CA SER A 791 5.96 -47.27 -9.91
C SER A 791 5.59 -48.23 -8.79
N ASP A 792 5.38 -47.73 -7.56
CA ASP A 792 5.03 -48.52 -6.37
C ASP A 792 3.73 -49.31 -6.56
N THR A 793 2.78 -48.79 -7.35
CA THR A 793 1.52 -49.46 -7.72
C THR A 793 1.58 -50.09 -9.12
N GLY A 794 2.72 -50.06 -9.80
CA GLY A 794 2.83 -50.42 -11.21
C GLY A 794 2.05 -49.49 -12.14
N TYR A 795 1.83 -48.24 -11.73
CA TYR A 795 1.05 -47.23 -12.43
C TYR A 795 -0.42 -47.59 -12.65
N THR A 796 -1.02 -48.43 -11.81
CA THR A 796 -2.43 -48.84 -11.95
C THR A 796 -3.40 -48.05 -11.08
N GLU A 797 -2.90 -47.22 -10.16
CA GLU A 797 -3.70 -46.46 -9.22
C GLU A 797 -3.43 -44.96 -9.36
N GLU A 798 -4.50 -44.16 -9.28
CA GLU A 798 -4.42 -42.71 -9.17
C GLU A 798 -4.28 -42.34 -7.68
N LEU A 799 -3.21 -41.62 -7.34
CA LEU A 799 -3.05 -41.02 -6.02
C LEU A 799 -3.41 -39.53 -6.09
N ILE A 800 -4.52 -39.15 -5.46
CA ILE A 800 -4.99 -37.77 -5.42
C ILE A 800 -4.27 -37.02 -4.29
N LEU A 801 -3.48 -36.01 -4.63
CA LEU A 801 -2.82 -35.13 -3.66
C LEU A 801 -3.70 -33.95 -3.26
N SER A 802 -4.49 -33.42 -4.18
CA SER A 802 -5.45 -32.34 -3.94
C SER A 802 -6.65 -32.53 -4.84
N GLU A 803 -7.84 -32.18 -4.34
CA GLU A 803 -9.10 -32.21 -5.09
C GLU A 803 -10.08 -31.18 -4.49
N ASN A 804 -10.92 -30.58 -5.34
CA ASN A 804 -11.99 -29.65 -5.00
C ASN A 804 -11.58 -28.22 -4.59
N SER A 805 -10.30 -27.94 -4.36
CA SER A 805 -9.79 -26.58 -4.14
C SER A 805 -8.97 -26.13 -5.33
N LEU A 806 -9.08 -24.86 -5.72
CA LEU A 806 -8.24 -24.28 -6.76
C LEU A 806 -6.77 -24.20 -6.30
N ILE A 807 -5.85 -24.65 -7.16
CA ILE A 807 -4.42 -24.69 -6.83
C ILE A 807 -3.57 -23.95 -7.87
N ASP A 808 -2.47 -23.35 -7.45
CA ASP A 808 -1.46 -22.84 -8.39
C ASP A 808 -0.54 -23.97 -8.89
N TRP A 809 0.40 -23.65 -9.78
CA TRP A 809 1.37 -24.60 -10.31
C TRP A 809 2.29 -25.15 -9.21
N PRO A 810 2.52 -26.48 -9.16
CA PRO A 810 3.34 -27.07 -8.11
C PRO A 810 4.83 -26.90 -8.36
N ALA A 811 5.59 -26.71 -7.28
CA ALA A 811 7.01 -26.99 -7.22
C ALA A 811 7.23 -28.44 -6.79
N ILE A 812 8.24 -29.09 -7.36
CA ILE A 812 8.54 -30.49 -7.09
C ILE A 812 10.03 -30.63 -6.79
N ALA A 813 10.35 -30.98 -5.55
CA ALA A 813 11.72 -31.10 -5.04
C ALA A 813 11.77 -32.13 -3.91
N ASP A 814 12.95 -32.61 -3.54
CA ASP A 814 13.16 -33.34 -2.29
C ASP A 814 13.46 -32.31 -1.19
N PHE A 815 12.40 -31.69 -0.67
CA PHE A 815 12.50 -30.51 0.19
C PHE A 815 13.02 -30.87 1.58
N ASN A 816 12.56 -32.00 2.13
CA ASN A 816 12.99 -32.50 3.44
C ASN A 816 14.29 -33.36 3.37
N LYS A 817 14.84 -33.59 2.18
CA LYS A 817 16.06 -34.40 1.93
C LYS A 817 15.91 -35.86 2.38
N ASP A 818 14.71 -36.43 2.23
CA ASP A 818 14.42 -37.84 2.50
C ASP A 818 14.63 -38.77 1.28
N GLY A 819 15.04 -38.20 0.14
CA GLY A 819 15.31 -38.93 -1.10
C GLY A 819 14.07 -39.21 -1.94
N SER A 820 12.90 -38.71 -1.54
CA SER A 820 11.63 -38.80 -2.29
C SER A 820 11.15 -37.41 -2.75
N PRO A 821 10.34 -37.34 -3.81
CA PRO A 821 9.76 -36.08 -4.22
C PRO A 821 8.69 -35.60 -3.24
N ASP A 822 8.82 -34.33 -2.84
CA ASP A 822 7.81 -33.49 -2.23
C ASP A 822 7.16 -32.59 -3.27
N ILE A 823 5.87 -32.35 -3.09
CA ILE A 823 5.02 -31.59 -4.00
C ILE A 823 4.45 -30.41 -3.22
N LEU A 824 4.85 -29.20 -3.61
CA LEU A 824 4.48 -27.96 -2.95
C LEU A 824 3.63 -27.10 -3.86
N PHE A 825 2.49 -26.61 -3.40
CA PHE A 825 1.59 -25.76 -4.20
C PHE A 825 0.75 -24.85 -3.31
N ILE A 826 0.36 -23.70 -3.85
CA ILE A 826 -0.54 -22.78 -3.15
C ILE A 826 -1.98 -23.28 -3.35
N ASP A 827 -2.69 -23.49 -2.25
CA ASP A 827 -4.14 -23.60 -2.21
C ASP A 827 -4.72 -22.18 -2.24
N LEU A 828 -5.35 -21.82 -3.36
CA LEU A 828 -5.83 -20.46 -3.62
C LEU A 828 -7.07 -20.12 -2.79
N ASP A 829 -7.89 -21.11 -2.47
CA ASP A 829 -9.12 -20.92 -1.68
C ASP A 829 -8.77 -20.74 -0.19
N ALA A 830 -7.81 -21.51 0.32
CA ALA A 830 -7.33 -21.40 1.69
C ALA A 830 -6.24 -20.32 1.89
N ASN A 831 -5.70 -19.76 0.81
CA ASN A 831 -4.55 -18.84 0.79
C ASN A 831 -3.38 -19.37 1.63
N SER A 832 -2.92 -20.59 1.32
CA SER A 832 -1.84 -21.22 2.06
C SER A 832 -0.96 -22.09 1.17
N LEU A 833 0.33 -22.15 1.49
CA LEU A 833 1.24 -23.08 0.84
C LEU A 833 1.08 -24.46 1.47
N ILE A 834 0.81 -25.46 0.63
CA ILE A 834 0.69 -26.88 0.97
C ILE A 834 1.97 -27.58 0.54
N ALA A 835 2.48 -28.51 1.34
CA ALA A 835 3.57 -29.40 0.96
C ALA A 835 3.23 -30.83 1.34
N LYS A 836 3.25 -31.74 0.36
CA LYS A 836 2.92 -33.16 0.56
C LYS A 836 4.02 -34.05 0.00
N ASN A 837 4.29 -35.14 0.69
CA ASN A 837 5.16 -36.17 0.15
C ASN A 837 4.47 -36.92 -1.02
N LYS A 838 5.21 -37.80 -1.70
CA LYS A 838 4.68 -38.62 -2.81
C LYS A 838 3.50 -39.54 -2.45
N TYR A 839 3.14 -39.72 -1.18
CA TYR A 839 1.99 -40.51 -0.71
C TYR A 839 0.80 -39.64 -0.26
N GLY A 840 0.92 -38.32 -0.36
CA GLY A 840 -0.14 -37.36 -0.04
C GLY A 840 -0.21 -36.93 1.42
N ALA A 841 0.71 -37.40 2.27
CA ALA A 841 0.80 -36.94 3.65
C ALA A 841 1.46 -35.55 3.70
N MET A 842 0.93 -34.67 4.55
CA MET A 842 1.48 -33.32 4.72
C MET A 842 2.89 -33.37 5.32
N LEU A 843 3.77 -32.48 4.87
CA LEU A 843 5.08 -32.30 5.51
C LEU A 843 4.95 -31.56 6.85
N PRO A 844 5.91 -31.75 7.79
CA PRO A 844 5.94 -30.98 9.03
C PRO A 844 5.92 -29.46 8.79
N ASN A 845 5.24 -28.72 9.66
CA ASN A 845 5.07 -27.26 9.62
C ASN A 845 4.16 -26.71 8.50
N PHE A 846 3.51 -27.57 7.70
CA PHE A 846 2.51 -27.16 6.72
C PHE A 846 1.08 -27.38 7.23
N PRO A 847 0.09 -26.60 6.74
CA PRO A 847 0.21 -25.54 5.73
C PRO A 847 0.89 -24.26 6.24
N LEU A 848 1.67 -23.59 5.39
CA LEU A 848 2.23 -22.26 5.68
C LEU A 848 1.25 -21.18 5.28
N ARG A 849 1.01 -20.21 6.17
CA ARG A 849 0.10 -19.09 5.93
C ARG A 849 0.88 -17.79 5.73
N PRO A 850 0.42 -16.90 4.84
CA PRO A 850 1.02 -15.59 4.69
C PRO A 850 0.81 -14.71 5.93
N PRO A 851 1.56 -13.60 6.05
CA PRO A 851 1.22 -12.53 6.98
C PRO A 851 -0.21 -12.02 6.78
N LYS A 852 -0.70 -11.25 7.77
CA LYS A 852 -2.03 -10.64 7.70
C LYS A 852 -2.15 -9.77 6.43
N ASP A 853 -3.30 -9.85 5.77
CA ASP A 853 -3.66 -9.05 4.57
C ASP A 853 -2.76 -9.31 3.34
N VAL A 854 -1.97 -10.39 3.35
CA VAL A 854 -1.13 -10.83 2.24
C VAL A 854 -1.72 -12.07 1.57
N ARG A 855 -1.70 -12.11 0.24
CA ARG A 855 -2.08 -13.26 -0.60
C ARG A 855 -0.84 -13.89 -1.19
N PHE A 856 -0.63 -15.19 -0.96
CA PHE A 856 0.38 -15.94 -1.71
C PHE A 856 -0.10 -16.22 -3.12
N ILE A 857 0.80 -16.11 -4.09
CA ILE A 857 0.53 -16.34 -5.50
C ILE A 857 1.73 -16.97 -6.21
N GLY A 858 1.49 -17.78 -7.22
CA GLY A 858 2.54 -18.42 -8.00
C GLY A 858 3.01 -19.76 -7.46
N THR A 859 4.25 -20.09 -7.75
CA THR A 859 4.90 -21.37 -7.39
C THR A 859 6.06 -21.06 -6.46
N PRO A 860 6.22 -21.77 -5.33
CA PRO A 860 7.39 -21.54 -4.48
C PRO A 860 8.68 -21.85 -5.24
N ILE A 861 9.64 -20.95 -5.18
CA ILE A 861 11.02 -21.19 -5.60
C ILE A 861 11.74 -21.85 -4.42
N ILE A 862 12.53 -22.89 -4.69
CA ILE A 862 13.19 -23.72 -3.67
C ILE A 862 14.69 -23.70 -3.92
N ALA A 863 15.44 -23.11 -3.01
CA ALA A 863 16.89 -23.00 -3.10
C ALA A 863 17.53 -22.91 -1.71
N ASP A 864 18.78 -23.36 -1.59
CA ASP A 864 19.64 -23.13 -0.42
C ASP A 864 20.36 -21.80 -0.66
N LEU A 865 19.84 -20.71 -0.08
CA LEU A 865 20.25 -19.35 -0.37
C LEU A 865 21.54 -18.94 0.35
N ASN A 866 21.86 -19.61 1.46
CA ASN A 866 22.97 -19.25 2.35
C ASN A 866 24.10 -20.29 2.37
N GLY A 867 23.90 -21.45 1.72
CA GLY A 867 24.87 -22.54 1.61
C GLY A 867 24.98 -23.41 2.85
N ASP A 868 23.98 -23.40 3.74
CA ASP A 868 23.98 -24.18 4.98
C ASP A 868 23.49 -25.64 4.78
N GLY A 869 23.02 -25.97 3.57
CA GLY A 869 22.52 -27.28 3.21
C GLY A 869 21.04 -27.48 3.52
N PHE A 870 20.30 -26.48 3.96
CA PHE A 870 18.84 -26.47 4.07
C PHE A 870 18.23 -25.58 2.98
N TYR A 871 16.97 -25.85 2.62
CA TYR A 871 16.29 -25.05 1.60
C TYR A 871 15.41 -23.97 2.22
N GLU A 872 15.44 -22.79 1.61
CA GLU A 872 14.43 -21.75 1.76
C GLU A 872 13.35 -21.87 0.68
N LEU A 873 12.13 -21.51 1.06
CA LEU A 873 10.97 -21.38 0.18
C LEU A 873 10.72 -19.91 -0.11
N LEU A 874 11.04 -19.47 -1.32
CA LEU A 874 10.75 -18.14 -1.82
C LEU A 874 9.34 -18.10 -2.42
N ILE A 875 8.46 -17.26 -1.87
CA ILE A 875 7.04 -17.18 -2.22
C ILE A 875 6.69 -15.73 -2.54
N THR A 876 6.10 -15.49 -3.70
CA THR A 876 5.53 -14.18 -4.03
C THR A 876 4.28 -13.93 -3.19
N GLY A 877 4.25 -12.79 -2.49
CA GLY A 877 3.10 -12.34 -1.73
C GLY A 877 2.68 -10.94 -2.15
N LEU A 878 1.38 -10.74 -2.33
CA LEU A 878 0.77 -9.46 -2.66
C LEU A 878 -0.04 -8.96 -1.47
N ASP A 879 0.14 -7.71 -1.08
CA ASP A 879 -0.88 -6.98 -0.33
C ASP A 879 -1.67 -6.08 -1.30
N GLN A 880 -2.55 -5.22 -0.78
CA GLN A 880 -3.38 -4.33 -1.61
C GLN A 880 -2.56 -3.40 -2.53
N PHE A 881 -1.34 -3.06 -2.16
CA PHE A 881 -0.54 -1.97 -2.75
C PHE A 881 0.86 -2.41 -3.17
N SER A 882 1.39 -3.52 -2.64
CA SER A 882 2.77 -3.96 -2.83
C SER A 882 2.94 -5.43 -3.15
N MET A 883 3.98 -5.72 -3.93
CA MET A 883 4.48 -7.06 -4.23
C MET A 883 5.80 -7.29 -3.50
N ASN A 884 5.88 -8.41 -2.79
CA ASN A 884 7.04 -8.83 -2.02
C ASN A 884 7.41 -10.29 -2.31
N ILE A 885 8.69 -10.62 -2.16
CA ILE A 885 9.15 -12.01 -2.09
C ILE A 885 9.44 -12.34 -0.63
N TYR A 886 8.72 -13.32 -0.09
CA TYR A 886 8.93 -13.87 1.25
C TYR A 886 9.84 -15.09 1.16
N ALA A 887 10.70 -15.31 2.15
CA ALA A 887 11.40 -16.58 2.31
C ALA A 887 10.98 -17.26 3.60
N TYR A 888 10.75 -18.57 3.55
CA TYR A 888 10.51 -19.41 4.72
C TYR A 888 11.55 -20.50 4.82
N THR A 889 12.12 -20.67 6.01
CA THR A 889 12.98 -21.82 6.35
C THR A 889 12.18 -23.13 6.35
N GLN A 890 12.85 -24.29 6.32
CA GLN A 890 12.22 -25.60 6.48
C GLN A 890 11.39 -25.75 7.78
N SER A 891 11.68 -24.94 8.80
CA SER A 891 10.91 -24.90 10.06
C SER A 891 9.59 -24.13 9.95
N GLY A 892 9.29 -23.53 8.81
CA GLY A 892 8.10 -22.71 8.59
C GLY A 892 8.19 -21.28 9.13
N LYS A 893 9.38 -20.83 9.55
CA LYS A 893 9.63 -19.44 9.97
C LYS A 893 10.10 -18.59 8.81
N ILE A 894 9.70 -17.32 8.78
CA ILE A 894 10.25 -16.31 7.86
C ILE A 894 11.76 -16.24 8.08
N ALA A 895 12.53 -16.29 6.99
CA ALA A 895 13.98 -16.19 7.04
C ALA A 895 14.44 -14.75 7.31
N ASP A 896 15.60 -14.61 7.93
CA ASP A 896 16.18 -13.29 8.23
C ASP A 896 16.45 -12.50 6.94
N GLY A 897 16.16 -11.19 6.97
CA GLY A 897 16.33 -10.32 5.80
C GLY A 897 15.17 -10.32 4.80
N PHE A 898 14.07 -11.02 5.09
CA PHE A 898 12.84 -11.04 4.28
C PHE A 898 11.67 -10.34 5.01
N PRO A 899 10.67 -9.81 4.27
CA PRO A 899 10.48 -9.89 2.83
C PRO A 899 11.42 -8.98 2.02
N LEU A 900 11.56 -9.29 0.72
CA LEU A 900 12.20 -8.44 -0.28
C LEU A 900 11.12 -7.68 -1.06
N TYR A 901 11.23 -6.35 -1.07
CA TYR A 901 10.29 -5.49 -1.79
C TYR A 901 10.62 -5.43 -3.28
N VAL A 902 9.61 -5.75 -4.11
CA VAL A 902 9.74 -5.72 -5.57
C VAL A 902 9.28 -4.36 -6.11
N GLY A 903 8.06 -3.95 -5.74
CA GLY A 903 7.42 -2.71 -6.17
C GLY A 903 5.92 -2.76 -5.94
N SER A 904 5.18 -1.86 -6.59
CA SER A 904 3.74 -1.72 -6.35
C SER A 904 2.87 -2.66 -7.19
N VAL A 905 1.65 -2.90 -6.70
CA VAL A 905 0.61 -3.64 -7.42
C VAL A 905 -0.52 -2.73 -7.87
N SER A 906 -0.99 -2.95 -9.09
CA SER A 906 -2.15 -2.27 -9.68
C SER A 906 -3.47 -2.78 -9.10
N ASP A 907 -3.60 -4.10 -8.97
CA ASP A 907 -4.71 -4.83 -8.35
C ASP A 907 -4.13 -6.12 -7.77
N MET A 908 -4.51 -6.44 -6.53
CA MET A 908 -4.06 -7.65 -5.85
C MET A 908 -4.54 -8.92 -6.56
N GLU A 909 -5.65 -8.87 -7.30
CA GLU A 909 -6.20 -10.02 -8.03
C GLU A 909 -5.36 -10.42 -9.25
N ASN A 910 -4.69 -9.46 -9.88
CA ASN A 910 -3.89 -9.68 -11.09
C ASN A 910 -2.73 -10.67 -10.85
N GLN A 911 -2.37 -11.40 -11.90
CA GLN A 911 -1.25 -12.34 -11.88
C GLN A 911 0.05 -11.59 -12.20
N PRO A 912 1.05 -11.61 -11.32
CA PRO A 912 2.37 -11.05 -11.61
C PRO A 912 3.13 -11.94 -12.57
N VAL A 913 4.07 -11.35 -13.33
CA VAL A 913 5.12 -12.12 -13.99
C VAL A 913 5.98 -12.78 -12.91
N HIS A 914 6.00 -14.12 -12.91
CA HIS A 914 6.62 -14.86 -11.83
C HIS A 914 8.15 -14.69 -11.78
N PRO A 915 8.75 -14.52 -10.59
CA PRO A 915 10.20 -14.39 -10.44
C PRO A 915 10.97 -15.64 -10.87
N LEU A 916 12.27 -15.46 -11.07
CA LEU A 916 13.25 -16.49 -11.41
C LEU A 916 14.45 -16.40 -10.47
N ILE A 917 14.92 -17.54 -9.96
CA ILE A 917 16.29 -17.66 -9.45
C ILE A 917 17.15 -18.37 -10.50
N THR A 918 18.27 -17.78 -10.89
CA THR A 918 19.19 -18.35 -11.87
C THR A 918 20.63 -18.08 -11.46
N ASN A 919 21.41 -19.15 -11.31
CA ASN A 919 22.72 -19.09 -10.69
C ASN A 919 22.62 -18.38 -9.33
N GLU A 920 23.34 -17.28 -9.14
CA GLU A 920 23.36 -16.50 -7.90
C GLU A 920 22.31 -15.37 -7.87
N TYR A 921 21.49 -15.22 -8.91
CA TYR A 921 20.59 -14.08 -9.05
C TYR A 921 19.13 -14.44 -8.82
N LEU A 922 18.44 -13.68 -7.97
CA LEU A 922 16.99 -13.61 -7.93
C LEU A 922 16.54 -12.38 -8.74
N VAL A 923 15.67 -12.59 -9.72
CA VAL A 923 15.12 -11.55 -10.60
C VAL A 923 13.60 -11.51 -10.42
N ALA A 924 13.05 -10.34 -10.10
CA ALA A 924 11.61 -10.13 -9.93
C ALA A 924 11.16 -8.80 -10.55
N VAL A 925 9.89 -8.74 -10.94
CA VAL A 925 9.30 -7.53 -11.52
C VAL A 925 7.93 -7.23 -10.93
N SER A 926 7.65 -5.96 -10.61
CA SER A 926 6.36 -5.50 -10.07
C SER A 926 5.29 -5.35 -11.16
N HIS A 927 4.02 -5.07 -10.80
CA HIS A 927 2.97 -4.80 -11.80
C HIS A 927 3.20 -3.48 -12.54
N GLU A 928 3.92 -2.54 -11.92
CA GLU A 928 4.25 -1.24 -12.49
C GLU A 928 5.59 -1.25 -13.26
N GLY A 929 6.27 -2.40 -13.33
CA GLY A 929 7.49 -2.58 -14.12
C GLY A 929 8.80 -2.31 -13.38
N ASP A 930 8.78 -2.24 -12.04
CA ASP A 930 10.00 -2.20 -11.24
C ASP A 930 10.74 -3.54 -11.32
N LEU A 931 11.89 -3.55 -11.96
CA LEU A 931 12.80 -4.70 -11.99
C LEU A 931 13.76 -4.62 -10.80
N LYS A 932 13.78 -5.69 -9.99
CA LYS A 932 14.72 -5.86 -8.88
C LYS A 932 15.57 -7.10 -9.07
N VAL A 933 16.86 -6.94 -8.78
CA VAL A 933 17.85 -8.02 -8.89
C VAL A 933 18.66 -8.12 -7.60
N TRP A 934 18.66 -9.30 -7.00
CA TRP A 934 19.45 -9.64 -5.82
C TRP A 934 20.50 -10.69 -6.17
N LEU A 935 21.74 -10.48 -5.70
CA LEU A 935 22.83 -11.46 -5.73
C LEU A 935 22.89 -12.21 -4.39
N PHE A 936 22.77 -13.53 -4.42
CA PHE A 936 22.96 -14.47 -3.30
C PHE A 936 24.29 -15.23 -3.50
N PRO A 937 25.42 -14.71 -2.98
CA PRO A 937 26.75 -15.22 -3.30
C PRO A 937 27.07 -16.60 -2.71
N ASN A 938 26.24 -17.08 -1.78
CA ASN A 938 26.44 -18.37 -1.10
C ASN A 938 25.40 -19.42 -1.53
N ILE A 939 24.62 -19.17 -2.58
CA ILE A 939 23.66 -20.15 -3.06
C ILE A 939 24.40 -21.45 -3.42
N SER A 940 23.96 -22.58 -2.86
CA SER A 940 24.65 -23.86 -3.07
C SER A 940 23.88 -24.79 -4.01
N GLU A 941 22.56 -24.71 -3.99
CA GLU A 941 21.66 -25.59 -4.73
C GLU A 941 20.32 -24.91 -5.00
N THR A 942 19.84 -25.01 -6.24
CA THR A 942 18.48 -24.61 -6.62
C THR A 942 17.69 -25.86 -7.01
N ALA A 943 16.72 -26.24 -6.19
CA ALA A 943 15.88 -27.40 -6.45
C ALA A 943 14.73 -27.06 -7.42
N TRP A 944 14.16 -25.86 -7.32
CA TRP A 944 13.08 -25.39 -8.20
C TRP A 944 13.18 -23.87 -8.44
N ALA A 945 13.46 -23.46 -9.69
CA ALA A 945 13.98 -22.14 -10.01
C ALA A 945 12.92 -21.09 -10.43
N SER A 946 11.80 -21.53 -10.99
CA SER A 946 10.77 -20.66 -11.58
C SER A 946 9.40 -21.30 -11.50
N ARG A 947 8.34 -20.62 -11.95
CA ARG A 947 6.97 -21.16 -12.01
C ARG A 947 6.90 -22.54 -12.67
N TYR A 948 7.67 -22.74 -13.74
CA TYR A 948 7.61 -23.92 -14.59
C TYR A 948 8.81 -24.86 -14.39
N GLY A 949 9.52 -24.69 -13.27
CA GLY A 949 10.69 -25.48 -12.90
C GLY A 949 11.97 -24.99 -13.55
N ASN A 950 12.95 -25.89 -13.64
CA ASN A 950 14.33 -25.57 -14.04
C ASN A 950 14.55 -25.66 -15.56
N GLN A 951 13.58 -26.20 -16.31
CA GLN A 951 13.67 -26.38 -17.75
C GLN A 951 12.91 -25.28 -18.49
N THR A 952 13.43 -24.84 -19.62
CA THR A 952 12.85 -23.76 -20.43
C THR A 952 11.94 -24.26 -21.56
N ASN A 953 11.59 -25.54 -21.54
CA ASN A 953 10.81 -26.21 -22.59
C ASN A 953 9.29 -26.23 -22.35
N ASN A 954 8.83 -25.56 -21.28
CA ASN A 954 7.43 -25.50 -20.85
C ASN A 954 6.78 -26.89 -20.60
N LYS A 955 7.57 -27.90 -20.22
CA LYS A 955 7.06 -29.26 -19.86
C LYS A 955 6.94 -29.49 -18.36
N VAL A 956 7.50 -28.62 -17.52
CA VAL A 956 7.36 -28.64 -16.06
C VAL A 956 7.76 -30.00 -15.45
N SER A 957 8.96 -30.48 -15.79
CA SER A 957 9.45 -31.78 -15.29
C SER A 957 10.44 -31.60 -14.15
N ALA A 958 10.47 -32.56 -13.23
CA ALA A 958 11.33 -32.53 -12.04
C ALA A 958 12.39 -33.63 -12.07
N PHE A 959 13.53 -33.37 -11.45
CA PHE A 959 14.58 -34.36 -11.22
C PHE A 959 14.98 -34.37 -9.75
N ILE A 960 14.77 -35.50 -9.09
CA ILE A 960 15.16 -35.73 -7.70
C ILE A 960 16.50 -36.46 -7.67
N LYS A 961 17.50 -35.82 -7.05
CA LYS A 961 18.85 -36.37 -6.96
C LYS A 961 18.86 -37.63 -6.08
N ALA A 962 19.60 -38.65 -6.48
CA ALA A 962 19.83 -39.81 -5.61
C ALA A 962 20.71 -39.38 -4.43
N ILE A 963 20.15 -39.37 -3.22
CA ILE A 963 20.87 -39.22 -1.97
C ILE A 963 20.76 -40.51 -1.15
N THR A 964 21.69 -40.73 -0.21
CA THR A 964 21.52 -41.78 0.80
C THR A 964 20.68 -41.19 1.93
N PRO A 965 19.40 -41.54 2.06
CA PRO A 965 18.53 -40.88 3.01
C PRO A 965 18.94 -41.20 4.44
N GLN A 966 18.96 -40.19 5.31
CA GLN A 966 19.07 -40.39 6.76
C GLN A 966 17.69 -40.75 7.30
N LEU A 967 17.26 -41.98 7.04
CA LEU A 967 15.97 -42.45 7.53
C LEU A 967 16.01 -42.64 9.07
N PRO A 968 14.93 -42.30 9.77
CA PRO A 968 14.83 -42.53 11.20
C PRO A 968 14.96 -44.03 11.51
N VAL A 969 15.72 -44.37 12.54
CA VAL A 969 15.91 -45.77 12.96
C VAL A 969 14.77 -46.15 13.90
N PHE A 970 13.79 -46.88 13.37
CA PHE A 970 12.73 -47.50 14.14
C PHE A 970 12.54 -48.95 13.71
N THR A 971 11.71 -49.69 14.45
CA THR A 971 11.37 -51.08 14.14
C THR A 971 10.21 -51.13 13.15
N LEU A 972 8.99 -51.54 13.52
CA LEU A 972 7.89 -51.60 12.55
C LEU A 972 7.10 -50.28 12.45
N LEU A 973 6.80 -49.61 13.57
CA LEU A 973 5.95 -48.42 13.60
C LEU A 973 6.72 -47.24 14.21
N ASN A 974 6.98 -46.19 13.41
CA ASN A 974 7.63 -45.00 13.90
C ASN A 974 6.74 -44.30 14.92
N LYS A 975 7.16 -44.32 16.19
CA LYS A 975 6.36 -43.72 17.27
C LYS A 975 6.34 -42.21 17.18
N GLU A 976 7.37 -41.56 16.66
CA GLU A 976 7.42 -40.10 16.58
C GLU A 976 6.48 -39.59 15.48
N GLU A 977 6.42 -40.28 14.34
CA GLU A 977 5.53 -40.00 13.20
C GLU A 977 4.13 -40.63 13.31
N THR A 978 3.75 -41.16 14.49
CA THR A 978 2.39 -41.69 14.72
C THR A 978 1.60 -40.79 15.66
N TYR A 979 0.76 -39.90 15.13
CA TYR A 979 0.00 -38.94 15.94
C TYR A 979 -1.27 -38.44 15.23
N ASN A 980 -2.00 -37.57 15.90
CA ASN A 980 -3.21 -36.94 15.38
C ASN A 980 -2.96 -35.45 15.13
N TRP A 981 -3.39 -34.93 13.98
CA TRP A 981 -3.31 -33.50 13.67
C TRP A 981 -4.44 -33.06 12.71
N PRO A 982 -4.91 -31.79 12.77
CA PRO A 982 -4.68 -30.87 13.87
C PRO A 982 -5.28 -31.41 15.17
N ASN A 983 -4.72 -31.01 16.31
CA ASN A 983 -5.18 -31.44 17.63
C ASN A 983 -5.04 -30.27 18.64
N PRO A 984 -6.14 -29.66 19.11
CA PRO A 984 -7.53 -30.07 18.89
C PRO A 984 -8.00 -29.88 17.44
N ALA A 985 -8.95 -30.72 17.02
CA ALA A 985 -9.58 -30.72 15.70
C ALA A 985 -11.03 -30.20 15.75
N GLY A 986 -11.51 -29.70 14.61
CA GLY A 986 -12.89 -29.27 14.39
C GLY A 986 -13.72 -30.34 13.68
N ASP A 987 -14.07 -30.07 12.42
CA ASP A 987 -14.87 -30.97 11.57
C ASP A 987 -14.07 -32.07 10.88
N GLU A 988 -12.75 -31.96 10.88
CA GLU A 988 -11.88 -33.00 10.36
C GLU A 988 -10.56 -33.09 11.13
N THR A 989 -9.94 -34.26 11.04
CA THR A 989 -8.60 -34.51 11.56
C THR A 989 -7.92 -35.63 10.80
N PHE A 990 -6.63 -35.85 11.04
CA PHE A 990 -5.83 -36.88 10.41
C PHE A 990 -5.19 -37.77 11.46
N ILE A 991 -5.09 -39.06 11.15
CA ILE A 991 -4.18 -39.98 11.84
C ILE A 991 -3.00 -40.21 10.94
N ARG A 992 -1.85 -39.72 11.39
CA ARG A 992 -0.55 -39.94 10.76
C ARG A 992 0.12 -41.16 11.33
N PHE A 993 0.80 -41.92 10.49
CA PHE A 993 1.64 -43.04 10.88
C PHE A 993 2.73 -43.27 9.83
N GLU A 994 3.80 -43.94 10.22
CA GLU A 994 4.88 -44.36 9.31
C GLU A 994 5.32 -45.77 9.70
N THR A 995 5.51 -46.63 8.70
CA THR A 995 6.00 -48.00 8.87
C THR A 995 7.28 -48.22 8.10
N ASP A 996 8.13 -49.16 8.54
CA ASP A 996 9.44 -49.42 7.91
C ASP A 996 9.31 -50.13 6.56
N THR A 997 8.23 -50.88 6.42
CA THR A 997 7.92 -51.79 5.32
C THR A 997 6.40 -51.85 5.13
N PRO A 998 5.91 -52.30 3.96
CA PRO A 998 4.47 -52.48 3.77
C PRO A 998 3.82 -53.31 4.90
N ALA A 999 2.78 -52.75 5.52
CA ALA A 999 2.17 -53.31 6.74
C ALA A 999 0.65 -53.10 6.77
N ASP A 1000 -0.08 -53.99 7.44
CA ASP A 1000 -1.49 -53.75 7.79
C ASP A 1000 -1.55 -52.80 9.00
N VAL A 1001 -2.23 -51.67 8.87
CA VAL A 1001 -2.39 -50.66 9.94
C VAL A 1001 -3.86 -50.59 10.34
N ARG A 1002 -4.16 -51.00 11.58
CA ARG A 1002 -5.49 -50.94 12.17
C ARG A 1002 -5.62 -49.74 13.11
N ILE A 1003 -6.62 -48.91 12.86
CA ILE A 1003 -6.94 -47.69 13.62
C ILE A 1003 -8.25 -47.92 14.36
N ARG A 1004 -8.21 -47.95 15.70
CA ARG A 1004 -9.40 -48.06 16.56
C ARG A 1004 -9.56 -46.82 17.42
N ILE A 1005 -10.69 -46.13 17.32
CA ILE A 1005 -10.97 -44.90 18.07
C ILE A 1005 -12.14 -45.10 19.02
N THR A 1006 -11.95 -44.71 20.27
CA THR A 1006 -12.94 -44.81 21.35
C THR A 1006 -13.16 -43.46 22.02
N THR A 1007 -14.37 -43.25 22.54
CA THR A 1007 -14.65 -42.18 23.51
C THR A 1007 -13.86 -42.41 24.81
N MET A 1008 -13.72 -41.39 25.67
CA MET A 1008 -13.15 -41.58 27.02
C MET A 1008 -13.88 -42.63 27.88
N SER A 1009 -15.16 -42.90 27.58
CA SER A 1009 -15.94 -43.95 28.23
C SER A 1009 -15.71 -45.36 27.65
N GLY A 1010 -14.83 -45.51 26.66
CA GLY A 1010 -14.48 -46.79 26.03
C GLY A 1010 -15.41 -47.25 24.90
N ARG A 1011 -16.36 -46.40 24.45
CA ARG A 1011 -17.24 -46.73 23.32
C ARG A 1011 -16.46 -46.60 22.01
N LEU A 1012 -16.34 -47.70 21.25
CA LEU A 1012 -15.75 -47.72 19.90
C LEU A 1012 -16.62 -46.92 18.92
N ILE A 1013 -15.99 -46.01 18.17
CA ILE A 1013 -16.67 -45.16 17.18
C ILE A 1013 -16.01 -45.22 15.79
N TYR A 1014 -14.81 -45.79 15.68
CA TYR A 1014 -14.09 -45.98 14.42
C TYR A 1014 -13.20 -47.22 14.52
N ASP A 1015 -13.22 -48.09 13.52
CA ASP A 1015 -12.35 -49.28 13.41
C ASP A 1015 -12.13 -49.59 11.92
N VAL A 1016 -10.96 -49.23 11.41
CA VAL A 1016 -10.58 -49.44 10.00
C VAL A 1016 -9.19 -50.07 9.95
N THR A 1017 -8.99 -50.97 9.01
CA THR A 1017 -7.67 -51.49 8.66
C THR A 1017 -7.32 -51.03 7.26
N THR A 1018 -6.15 -50.42 7.11
CA THR A 1018 -5.56 -50.00 5.84
C THR A 1018 -4.23 -50.73 5.60
N LYS A 1019 -3.68 -50.60 4.39
CA LYS A 1019 -2.32 -51.02 4.09
C LYS A 1019 -1.42 -49.80 3.97
N SER A 1020 -0.31 -49.82 4.70
CA SER A 1020 0.78 -48.88 4.54
C SER A 1020 1.72 -49.34 3.43
N ARG A 1021 2.29 -48.39 2.69
CA ARG A 1021 3.33 -48.61 1.68
C ARG A 1021 4.72 -48.75 2.31
N GLY A 1022 4.91 -48.17 3.49
CA GLY A 1022 6.17 -48.19 4.23
C GLY A 1022 7.22 -47.24 3.64
N GLY A 1023 8.20 -46.87 4.48
CA GLY A 1023 9.34 -46.03 4.14
C GLY A 1023 9.08 -44.52 4.13
N LEU A 1024 7.80 -44.09 4.12
CA LEU A 1024 7.41 -42.68 4.28
C LEU A 1024 6.15 -42.56 5.14
N PRO A 1025 5.93 -41.41 5.79
CA PRO A 1025 4.68 -41.13 6.49
C PRO A 1025 3.45 -41.13 5.59
N GLU A 1026 2.35 -41.64 6.14
CA GLU A 1026 1.03 -41.71 5.51
C GLU A 1026 -0.04 -41.18 6.45
N GLU A 1027 -1.16 -40.72 5.90
CA GLU A 1027 -2.24 -40.09 6.65
C GLU A 1027 -3.60 -40.65 6.25
N ILE A 1028 -4.44 -40.88 7.27
CA ILE A 1028 -5.87 -41.18 7.08
C ILE A 1028 -6.67 -39.99 7.57
N ARG A 1029 -7.43 -39.39 6.66
CA ARG A 1029 -8.44 -38.37 6.96
C ARG A 1029 -9.60 -38.99 7.72
N LEU A 1030 -10.03 -38.31 8.78
CA LEU A 1030 -11.20 -38.63 9.59
C LEU A 1030 -12.16 -37.45 9.55
N ASP A 1031 -13.39 -37.71 9.13
CA ASP A 1031 -14.50 -36.78 9.29
C ASP A 1031 -14.99 -36.82 10.75
N THR A 1032 -14.79 -35.71 11.46
CA THR A 1032 -15.17 -35.52 12.85
C THR A 1032 -16.35 -34.56 12.99
N SER A 1033 -17.02 -34.16 11.89
CA SER A 1033 -18.18 -33.25 11.89
C SER A 1033 -19.29 -33.74 12.83
N ALA A 1034 -19.57 -35.04 12.82
CA ALA A 1034 -20.58 -35.67 13.68
C ALA A 1034 -20.10 -36.01 15.11
N TRP A 1035 -18.85 -35.69 15.46
CA TRP A 1035 -18.27 -36.01 16.77
C TRP A 1035 -18.53 -34.85 17.75
N ALA A 1036 -18.85 -35.19 19.00
CA ALA A 1036 -19.05 -34.19 20.05
C ALA A 1036 -17.71 -33.60 20.52
N SER A 1037 -17.71 -32.37 21.05
CA SER A 1037 -16.53 -31.80 21.70
C SER A 1037 -16.10 -32.69 22.87
N GLY A 1038 -14.80 -33.01 22.96
CA GLY A 1038 -14.27 -33.89 23.99
C GLY A 1038 -13.01 -34.64 23.60
N GLY A 1039 -12.53 -35.50 24.50
CA GLY A 1039 -11.36 -36.34 24.29
C GLY A 1039 -11.71 -37.72 23.71
N TYR A 1040 -10.85 -38.24 22.86
CA TYR A 1040 -10.91 -39.56 22.26
C TYR A 1040 -9.54 -40.24 22.31
N ILE A 1041 -9.53 -41.58 22.35
CA ILE A 1041 -8.31 -42.39 22.31
C ILE A 1041 -8.33 -43.21 21.03
N ALA A 1042 -7.28 -43.07 20.24
CA ALA A 1042 -6.97 -43.91 19.10
C ALA A 1042 -5.87 -44.92 19.45
N LEU A 1043 -6.07 -46.19 19.12
CA LEU A 1043 -5.04 -47.22 19.13
C LEU A 1043 -4.67 -47.55 17.68
N ILE A 1044 -3.42 -47.27 17.33
CA ILE A 1044 -2.84 -47.53 16.01
C ILE A 1044 -1.98 -48.78 16.14
N GLU A 1045 -2.31 -49.82 15.40
CA GLU A 1045 -1.63 -51.12 15.43
C GLU A 1045 -1.11 -51.45 14.03
N ALA A 1046 0.20 -51.59 13.86
CA ALA A 1046 0.85 -51.99 12.61
C ALA A 1046 1.29 -53.45 12.69
N LYS A 1047 1.07 -54.21 11.61
CA LYS A 1047 1.44 -55.62 11.50
C LYS A 1047 2.07 -55.91 10.14
N ALA A 1048 3.32 -56.37 10.15
CA ALA A 1048 4.02 -56.88 8.99
C ALA A 1048 4.78 -58.16 9.35
N ASN A 1049 4.67 -59.18 8.49
CA ASN A 1049 5.27 -60.49 8.74
C ASN A 1049 4.87 -61.05 10.13
N SER A 1050 5.83 -61.32 11.01
CA SER A 1050 5.62 -61.77 12.39
C SER A 1050 5.79 -60.67 13.44
N LYS A 1051 5.93 -59.40 13.04
CA LYS A 1051 6.05 -58.25 13.94
C LYS A 1051 4.70 -57.54 14.10
N THR A 1052 4.42 -57.07 15.32
CA THR A 1052 3.25 -56.24 15.62
C THR A 1052 3.64 -55.17 16.60
N GLU A 1053 3.30 -53.92 16.30
CA GLU A 1053 3.59 -52.77 17.15
C GLU A 1053 2.40 -51.85 17.21
N GLN A 1054 2.23 -51.17 18.35
CA GLN A 1054 1.08 -50.29 18.56
C GLN A 1054 1.46 -48.97 19.25
N LYS A 1055 0.68 -47.92 19.02
CA LYS A 1055 0.77 -46.64 19.74
C LYS A 1055 -0.63 -46.15 20.11
N ILE A 1056 -0.75 -45.61 21.32
CA ILE A 1056 -1.94 -44.88 21.75
C ILE A 1056 -1.76 -43.40 21.39
N VAL A 1057 -2.75 -42.83 20.72
CA VAL A 1057 -2.83 -41.41 20.32
C VAL A 1057 -4.07 -40.80 20.97
N LYS A 1058 -3.92 -39.59 21.52
CA LYS A 1058 -5.03 -38.82 22.10
C LYS A 1058 -5.51 -37.81 21.07
N ILE A 1059 -6.83 -37.70 20.91
CA ILE A 1059 -7.49 -36.76 19.99
C ILE A 1059 -8.39 -35.87 20.84
N ALA A 1060 -8.34 -34.56 20.61
CA ALA A 1060 -9.28 -33.61 21.19
C ALA A 1060 -10.12 -33.00 20.07
N ILE A 1061 -11.44 -32.95 20.26
CA ILE A 1061 -12.39 -32.29 19.36
C ILE A 1061 -12.95 -31.04 20.05
N VAL A 1062 -12.95 -29.91 19.34
CA VAL A 1062 -13.54 -28.64 19.77
C VAL A 1062 -14.43 -28.12 18.63
N LYS A 1063 -15.73 -28.04 18.89
CA LYS A 1063 -16.75 -27.45 18.00
C LYS A 1063 -17.08 -26.02 18.39
#